data_AF-A0A369BK52-F1
#
_entry.id   AF-A0A369BK52-F1
#
_cell.length_a   1.000
_cell.length_b   1.000
_cell.length_c   1.000
_cell.angle_alpha   90.00
_cell.angle_beta   90.00
_cell.angle_gamma   90.00
#
_symmetry.space_group_name_H-M   'P 1'
#
loop_
_entity.id
_entity.type
_entity.pdbx_description
1 polymer ?
#
loop_
_entity_poly.entity_id
_entity_poly.type
_entity_poly.pdbx_seq_one_letter_code
_entity_poly.pdbx_strand_id
1 'polypeptide(L)'
;MWGLCSALLAAIALPPVGLPVAGAVSLVPLLLHAQRHGARGAALQGTVFGTVLGCHVYLGALGYELRTFIAAVALTTLLCAAAAGITARLSTRPLPLLLVPPAWVLVELAAEQAGLPFSFALLLSGKPAWLAPAALGGHHLVTLLLVAFQILLARSLGQAGSSACRWSAALLAAVISMASTDTPPMAHGAPRPQISVAVMQTDIPPRETAAPAARNALEQLAARRTAMARRAAGNGSRPDLLIWPEIPFGQYEFRLQDGSPAAALARQLETAMLVAAPDLAPDGALLNAVFSIAASGRVLHRHVKQRNIPFLENAYGTRPDLRPHRGLPGLPGSLVCFEAAFDAVPGRLADAGAGFLVVAGNDAYAGPSFLSLLHREMVRLRAVETGRTTVLAANGGPSAIIGPDGTTRAGLERFHSGHIIAAVEPRTEPTLFTRHRLPWHALFWLAGMASILTALVRAQRRKGGRRVSAARAAGTLLLALASLPLCLAQSAWSRQEYLARHLAPGDRQLADFVPELAPEQNDYSHLRAGDPDAAFAGALAYLLRSHGLPETRDSVTRRIRLLSRTGTVDPDIETLNASYGFGTMIVDREALPRATPARPALAELHSGETVAVRAYDAERVLLFSPLRGRELAIRTPAFLDAWRGKLLFLVTPARPWDGAPG
;
A
#
# COMPACT_ATOMS: atom_id res chain seq x y z
N MET A 1 -20.77 -6.63 -24.17
CA MET A 1 -19.64 -5.87 -24.75
C MET A 1 -19.62 -4.44 -24.25
N TRP A 2 -20.69 -3.65 -24.38
CA TRP A 2 -20.75 -2.25 -23.91
C TRP A 2 -20.34 -2.02 -22.45
N GLY A 3 -20.81 -2.88 -21.52
CA GLY A 3 -20.42 -2.80 -20.11
C GLY A 3 -18.93 -3.06 -19.88
N LEU A 4 -18.35 -4.01 -20.62
CA LEU A 4 -16.92 -4.31 -20.56
C LEU A 4 -16.09 -3.15 -21.11
N CYS A 5 -16.45 -2.57 -22.26
CA CYS A 5 -15.76 -1.38 -22.79
C CYS A 5 -15.78 -0.22 -21.79
N SER A 6 -16.93 -0.01 -21.13
CA SER A 6 -17.06 1.03 -20.12
C SER A 6 -16.16 0.78 -18.91
N ALA A 7 -16.06 -0.49 -18.49
CA ALA A 7 -15.23 -0.87 -17.35
C ALA A 7 -13.74 -0.75 -17.66
N LEU A 8 -13.31 -1.12 -18.87
CA LEU A 8 -11.92 -0.98 -19.29
C LEU A 8 -11.50 0.50 -19.34
N LEU A 9 -12.37 1.38 -19.86
CA LEU A 9 -12.14 2.83 -19.83
C LEU A 9 -12.03 3.35 -18.39
N ALA A 10 -12.91 2.90 -17.50
CA ALA A 10 -12.84 3.26 -16.08
C ALA A 10 -11.55 2.73 -15.40
N ALA A 11 -11.13 1.50 -15.68
CA ALA A 11 -9.91 0.91 -15.14
C ALA A 11 -8.64 1.65 -15.63
N ILE A 12 -8.60 2.06 -16.91
CA ILE A 12 -7.53 2.89 -17.49
C ILE A 12 -7.48 4.29 -16.85
N ALA A 13 -8.64 4.82 -16.44
CA ALA A 13 -8.71 6.12 -15.79
C ALA A 13 -8.17 6.11 -14.36
N LEU A 14 -8.21 4.95 -13.70
CA LEU A 14 -7.70 4.75 -12.34
C LEU A 14 -6.20 4.40 -12.35
N PRO A 15 -5.53 4.50 -11.19
CA PRO A 15 -4.17 4.00 -11.05
C PRO A 15 -4.05 2.52 -11.51
N PRO A 16 -2.92 2.17 -12.16
CA PRO A 16 -1.67 2.91 -12.24
C PRO A 16 -1.59 3.84 -13.46
N VAL A 17 -2.53 3.70 -14.41
CA VAL A 17 -2.48 4.45 -15.67
C VAL A 17 -2.94 5.89 -15.46
N GLY A 18 -4.03 6.09 -14.71
CA GLY A 18 -4.46 7.42 -14.29
C GLY A 18 -4.83 8.35 -15.44
N LEU A 19 -5.41 7.85 -16.55
CA LEU A 19 -5.75 8.65 -17.72
C LEU A 19 -7.15 9.28 -17.60
N PRO A 20 -7.28 10.55 -17.19
CA PRO A 20 -8.59 11.15 -16.84
C PRO A 20 -9.52 11.29 -18.04
N VAL A 21 -8.99 11.38 -19.27
CA VAL A 21 -9.79 11.42 -20.50
C VAL A 21 -10.58 10.13 -20.70
N ALA A 22 -9.99 8.96 -20.36
CA ALA A 22 -10.71 7.69 -20.40
C ALA A 22 -11.85 7.68 -19.37
N GLY A 23 -11.62 8.27 -18.19
CA GLY A 23 -12.62 8.45 -17.14
C GLY A 23 -13.80 9.31 -17.60
N ALA A 24 -13.49 10.44 -18.26
CA ALA A 24 -14.47 11.37 -18.82
C ALA A 24 -15.43 10.73 -19.84
N VAL A 25 -15.04 9.64 -20.51
CA VAL A 25 -15.87 8.92 -21.49
C VAL A 25 -16.28 7.52 -21.04
N SER A 26 -15.96 7.13 -19.81
CA SER A 26 -16.02 5.73 -19.35
C SER A 26 -17.42 5.10 -19.42
N LEU A 27 -18.47 5.79 -18.99
CA LEU A 27 -19.86 5.31 -19.04
C LEU A 27 -20.53 5.53 -20.39
N VAL A 28 -19.95 6.30 -21.32
CA VAL A 28 -20.58 6.60 -22.62
C VAL A 28 -21.04 5.34 -23.36
N PRO A 29 -20.24 4.25 -23.45
CA PRO A 29 -20.69 3.02 -24.10
C PRO A 29 -21.91 2.40 -23.38
N LEU A 30 -21.89 2.30 -22.05
CA LEU A 30 -23.02 1.78 -21.27
C LEU A 30 -24.27 2.65 -21.43
N LEU A 31 -24.12 3.98 -21.47
CA LEU A 31 -25.21 4.94 -21.66
C LEU A 31 -25.83 4.81 -23.06
N LEU A 32 -25.02 4.68 -24.12
CA LEU A 32 -25.51 4.41 -25.48
C LEU A 32 -26.30 3.11 -25.55
N HIS A 33 -25.81 2.06 -24.87
CA HIS A 33 -26.54 0.80 -24.77
C HIS A 33 -27.88 0.97 -24.04
N ALA A 34 -27.88 1.65 -22.90
CA ALA A 34 -29.07 1.90 -22.09
C ALA A 34 -30.12 2.76 -22.80
N GLN A 35 -29.72 3.65 -23.71
CA GLN A 35 -30.65 4.44 -24.54
C GLN A 35 -31.35 3.59 -25.61
N ARG A 36 -30.68 2.55 -26.12
CA ARG A 36 -31.17 1.72 -27.23
C ARG A 36 -31.87 0.43 -26.77
N HIS A 37 -31.65 0.01 -25.52
CA HIS A 37 -32.13 -1.26 -25.00
C HIS A 37 -32.98 -1.09 -23.74
N GLY A 38 -33.79 -2.10 -23.41
CA GLY A 38 -34.61 -2.10 -22.21
C GLY A 38 -33.80 -2.21 -20.91
N ALA A 39 -34.44 -1.87 -19.79
CA ALA A 39 -33.83 -1.85 -18.45
C ALA A 39 -33.12 -3.15 -18.05
N ARG A 40 -33.65 -4.31 -18.47
CA ARG A 40 -33.01 -5.62 -18.22
C ARG A 40 -31.66 -5.75 -18.95
N GLY A 41 -31.58 -5.31 -20.21
CA GLY A 41 -30.33 -5.34 -20.98
C GLY A 41 -29.28 -4.39 -20.43
N ALA A 42 -29.72 -3.18 -20.03
CA ALA A 42 -28.84 -2.21 -19.38
C ALA A 42 -28.33 -2.71 -18.02
N ALA A 43 -29.20 -3.28 -17.18
CA ALA A 43 -28.79 -3.86 -15.90
C ALA A 43 -27.76 -4.98 -16.08
N LEU A 44 -27.93 -5.83 -17.11
CA LEU A 44 -26.99 -6.90 -17.45
C LEU A 44 -25.60 -6.36 -17.86
N GLN A 45 -25.55 -5.26 -18.63
CA GLN A 45 -24.27 -4.59 -18.91
C GLN A 45 -23.71 -3.87 -17.68
N GLY A 46 -24.57 -3.33 -16.81
CA GLY A 46 -24.18 -2.76 -15.53
C GLY A 46 -23.58 -3.79 -14.56
N THR A 47 -24.05 -5.04 -14.59
CA THR A 47 -23.43 -6.17 -13.88
C THR A 47 -21.99 -6.36 -14.34
N VAL A 48 -21.75 -6.47 -15.66
CA VAL A 48 -20.38 -6.61 -16.20
C VAL A 48 -19.51 -5.43 -15.80
N PHE A 49 -20.05 -4.20 -15.92
CA PHE A 49 -19.35 -2.99 -15.54
C PHE A 49 -18.92 -3.01 -14.07
N GLY A 50 -19.87 -3.22 -13.16
CA GLY A 50 -19.62 -3.19 -11.72
C GLY A 50 -18.73 -4.33 -11.23
N THR A 51 -18.79 -5.52 -11.83
CA THR A 51 -17.89 -6.62 -11.48
C THR A 51 -16.46 -6.32 -11.89
N VAL A 52 -16.22 -5.89 -13.13
CA VAL A 52 -14.87 -5.58 -13.61
C VAL A 52 -14.27 -4.40 -12.83
N LEU A 53 -15.06 -3.34 -12.62
CA LEU A 53 -14.63 -2.18 -11.84
C LEU A 53 -14.35 -2.55 -10.38
N GLY A 54 -15.26 -3.30 -9.73
CA GLY A 54 -15.08 -3.74 -8.35
C GLY A 54 -13.83 -4.61 -8.20
N CYS A 55 -13.60 -5.53 -9.12
CA CYS A 55 -12.38 -6.35 -9.14
C CYS A 55 -11.11 -5.49 -9.22
N HIS A 56 -11.07 -4.49 -10.10
CA HIS A 56 -9.93 -3.57 -10.25
C HIS A 56 -9.66 -2.74 -8.99
N VAL A 57 -10.72 -2.17 -8.42
CA VAL A 57 -10.66 -1.27 -7.25
C VAL A 57 -10.27 -2.03 -5.98
N TYR A 58 -10.88 -3.20 -5.75
CA TYR A 58 -10.75 -3.92 -4.47
C TYR A 58 -9.74 -5.07 -4.52
N LEU A 59 -8.98 -5.26 -5.61
CA LEU A 59 -8.04 -6.38 -5.71
C LEU A 59 -7.07 -6.46 -4.52
N GLY A 60 -6.64 -5.32 -3.97
CA GLY A 60 -5.79 -5.28 -2.79
C GLY A 60 -6.41 -5.97 -1.57
N ALA A 61 -7.73 -5.89 -1.39
CA ALA A 61 -8.44 -6.53 -0.28
C ALA A 61 -8.32 -8.07 -0.30
N LEU A 62 -8.15 -8.67 -1.49
CA LEU A 62 -7.92 -10.11 -1.65
C LEU A 62 -6.66 -10.57 -0.91
N GLY A 63 -5.66 -9.69 -0.75
CA GLY A 63 -4.40 -9.99 -0.06
C GLY A 63 -4.54 -10.21 1.44
N TYR A 64 -5.69 -9.83 2.05
CA TYR A 64 -5.90 -9.94 3.50
C TYR A 64 -7.16 -10.71 3.86
N GLU A 65 -8.27 -10.43 3.16
CA GLU A 65 -9.59 -10.86 3.63
C GLU A 65 -10.53 -11.08 2.43
N LEU A 66 -10.74 -12.36 2.10
CA LEU A 66 -11.52 -12.80 0.94
C LEU A 66 -13.00 -12.37 1.03
N ARG A 67 -13.61 -12.37 2.22
CA ARG A 67 -15.03 -12.05 2.38
C ARG A 67 -15.30 -10.57 2.07
N THR A 68 -14.39 -9.69 2.47
CA THR A 68 -14.41 -8.25 2.23
C THR A 68 -14.30 -7.98 0.75
N PHE A 69 -13.36 -8.65 0.07
CA PHE A 69 -13.24 -8.58 -1.39
C PHE A 69 -14.53 -9.00 -2.10
N ILE A 70 -15.06 -10.20 -1.76
CA ILE A 70 -16.29 -10.71 -2.38
C ILE A 70 -17.48 -9.77 -2.11
N ALA A 71 -17.65 -9.30 -0.87
CA ALA A 71 -18.73 -8.41 -0.49
C ALA A 71 -18.65 -7.07 -1.23
N ALA A 72 -17.44 -6.49 -1.33
CA ALA A 72 -17.21 -5.23 -2.03
C ALA A 72 -17.51 -5.34 -3.54
N VAL A 73 -17.03 -6.40 -4.19
CA VAL A 73 -17.30 -6.67 -5.61
C VAL A 73 -18.79 -6.93 -5.85
N ALA A 74 -19.43 -7.74 -5.00
CA ALA A 74 -20.85 -8.09 -5.14
C ALA A 74 -21.75 -6.87 -4.98
N LEU A 75 -21.51 -6.03 -3.96
CA LEU A 75 -22.28 -4.83 -3.74
C LEU A 75 -22.06 -3.80 -4.85
N THR A 76 -20.82 -3.57 -5.28
CA THR A 76 -20.51 -2.67 -6.41
C THR A 76 -21.18 -3.15 -7.71
N THR A 77 -21.17 -4.47 -7.95
CA THR A 77 -21.86 -5.10 -9.08
C THR A 77 -23.36 -4.84 -9.03
N LEU A 78 -23.99 -5.05 -7.88
CA LEU A 78 -25.44 -4.86 -7.69
C LEU A 78 -25.83 -3.39 -7.89
N LEU A 79 -25.09 -2.46 -7.29
CA LEU A 79 -25.37 -1.03 -7.38
C LEU A 79 -25.20 -0.51 -8.82
N CYS A 80 -24.15 -0.92 -9.53
CA CYS A 80 -23.95 -0.57 -10.93
C CYS A 80 -25.02 -1.17 -11.86
N ALA A 81 -25.43 -2.42 -11.62
CA ALA A 81 -26.52 -3.05 -12.35
C ALA A 81 -27.85 -2.29 -12.14
N ALA A 82 -28.15 -1.89 -10.90
CA ALA A 82 -29.32 -1.10 -10.57
C ALA A 82 -29.28 0.28 -11.26
N ALA A 83 -28.16 1.01 -11.17
CA ALA A 83 -28.00 2.32 -11.79
C ALA A 83 -28.13 2.26 -13.31
N ALA A 84 -27.55 1.25 -13.98
CA ALA A 84 -27.70 1.06 -15.41
C ALA A 84 -29.16 0.76 -15.80
N GLY A 85 -29.85 -0.08 -15.03
CA GLY A 85 -31.27 -0.37 -15.23
C GLY A 85 -32.17 0.84 -15.02
N ILE A 86 -31.90 1.66 -14.00
CA ILE A 86 -32.57 2.94 -13.74
C ILE A 86 -32.32 3.90 -14.91
N THR A 87 -31.06 4.01 -15.35
CA THR A 87 -30.66 4.87 -16.47
C THR A 87 -31.46 4.57 -17.72
N ALA A 88 -31.63 3.31 -18.10
CA ALA A 88 -32.44 2.93 -19.27
C ALA A 88 -33.92 3.31 -19.14
N ARG A 89 -34.50 3.28 -17.92
CA ARG A 89 -35.89 3.71 -17.67
C ARG A 89 -36.06 5.22 -17.71
N LEU A 90 -35.02 5.95 -17.32
CA LEU A 90 -35.03 7.42 -17.25
C LEU A 90 -34.58 8.09 -18.55
N SER A 91 -33.87 7.36 -19.41
CA SER A 91 -33.31 7.86 -20.68
C SER A 91 -34.36 8.32 -21.71
N THR A 92 -35.63 7.99 -21.51
CA THR A 92 -36.74 8.52 -22.31
C THR A 92 -37.08 9.97 -21.92
N ARG A 93 -37.32 10.84 -22.92
CA ARG A 93 -37.56 12.29 -22.74
C ARG A 93 -38.68 12.58 -21.72
N PRO A 94 -38.61 13.72 -20.98
CA PRO A 94 -37.67 14.83 -21.16
C PRO A 94 -36.54 14.97 -20.10
N LEU A 95 -36.53 14.21 -19.00
CA LEU A 95 -35.73 14.57 -17.79
C LEU A 95 -34.43 13.78 -17.47
N PRO A 96 -33.72 13.08 -18.39
CA PRO A 96 -32.60 12.24 -17.95
C PRO A 96 -31.42 13.01 -17.35
N LEU A 97 -31.18 14.27 -17.72
CA LEU A 97 -30.12 15.08 -17.10
C LEU A 97 -30.41 15.44 -15.65
N LEU A 98 -31.69 15.50 -15.26
CA LEU A 98 -32.09 15.80 -13.89
C LEU A 98 -32.09 14.54 -13.01
N LEU A 99 -32.37 13.37 -13.59
CA LEU A 99 -32.64 12.15 -12.82
C LEU A 99 -31.55 11.07 -12.95
N VAL A 100 -30.82 10.99 -14.06
CA VAL A 100 -29.79 9.94 -14.20
C VAL A 100 -28.55 10.26 -13.36
N PRO A 101 -27.94 11.46 -13.39
CA PRO A 101 -26.76 11.73 -12.58
C PRO A 101 -26.96 11.49 -11.08
N PRO A 102 -28.06 11.95 -10.44
CA PRO A 102 -28.30 11.64 -9.03
C PRO A 102 -28.45 10.16 -8.72
N ALA A 103 -28.93 9.34 -9.66
CA ALA A 103 -29.01 7.89 -9.46
C ALA A 103 -27.62 7.23 -9.38
N TRP A 104 -26.62 7.79 -10.06
CA TRP A 104 -25.23 7.34 -9.98
C TRP A 104 -24.52 7.87 -8.74
N VAL A 105 -24.79 9.13 -8.33
CA VAL A 105 -24.31 9.66 -7.04
C VAL A 105 -24.85 8.82 -5.87
N LEU A 106 -26.11 8.40 -5.96
CA LEU A 106 -26.72 7.53 -4.96
C LEU A 106 -26.00 6.17 -4.81
N VAL A 107 -25.40 5.65 -5.88
CA VAL A 107 -24.57 4.43 -5.79
C VAL A 107 -23.38 4.66 -4.87
N GLU A 108 -22.70 5.81 -4.99
CA GLU A 108 -21.59 6.17 -4.12
C GLU A 108 -22.06 6.30 -2.68
N LEU A 109 -23.12 7.09 -2.44
CA LEU A 109 -23.68 7.26 -1.10
C LEU A 109 -24.09 5.92 -0.45
N ALA A 110 -24.71 5.02 -1.22
CA ALA A 110 -25.08 3.69 -0.72
C ALA A 110 -23.85 2.82 -0.43
N ALA A 111 -22.82 2.87 -1.29
CA ALA A 111 -21.57 2.18 -1.06
C ALA A 111 -20.83 2.72 0.18
N GLU A 112 -20.79 4.04 0.35
CA GLU A 112 -20.19 4.70 1.52
C GLU A 112 -20.90 4.32 2.82
N GLN A 113 -22.24 4.27 2.84
CA GLN A 113 -23.00 3.80 4.01
C GLN A 113 -22.72 2.33 4.32
N ALA A 114 -22.47 1.52 3.31
CA ALA A 114 -22.09 0.11 3.46
C ALA A 114 -20.61 -0.09 3.81
N GLY A 115 -19.81 0.97 3.94
CA GLY A 115 -18.38 0.85 4.29
C GLY A 115 -17.46 0.56 3.11
N LEU A 116 -17.91 0.77 1.87
CA LEU A 116 -17.08 0.58 0.69
C LEU A 116 -16.43 1.90 0.22
N PRO A 117 -15.10 1.94 0.10
CA PRO A 117 -14.40 3.13 -0.35
C PRO A 117 -14.35 3.20 -1.88
N PHE A 118 -15.25 3.96 -2.51
CA PHE A 118 -15.13 4.27 -3.94
C PHE A 118 -15.95 5.49 -4.34
N SER A 119 -15.40 6.28 -5.27
CA SER A 119 -16.14 7.34 -5.97
C SER A 119 -15.75 7.38 -7.44
N PHE A 120 -16.73 7.61 -8.32
CA PHE A 120 -16.52 7.87 -9.74
C PHE A 120 -15.75 9.17 -9.99
N ALA A 121 -15.70 10.10 -9.03
CA ALA A 121 -14.84 11.29 -9.12
C ALA A 121 -13.35 10.93 -9.28
N LEU A 122 -12.93 9.78 -8.72
CA LEU A 122 -11.56 9.27 -8.85
C LEU A 122 -11.16 8.97 -10.30
N LEU A 123 -12.13 8.78 -11.20
CA LEU A 123 -11.87 8.61 -12.63
C LEU A 123 -11.23 9.84 -13.27
N LEU A 124 -11.29 11.00 -12.61
CA LEU A 124 -10.69 12.26 -13.08
C LEU A 124 -9.42 12.64 -12.30
N SER A 125 -9.01 11.84 -11.32
CA SER A 125 -7.97 12.25 -10.36
C SER A 125 -6.58 12.43 -10.97
N GLY A 126 -6.33 11.81 -12.14
CA GLY A 126 -5.12 12.02 -12.94
C GLY A 126 -4.92 13.47 -13.41
N LYS A 127 -5.94 14.32 -13.31
CA LYS A 127 -5.83 15.78 -13.51
C LYS A 127 -6.49 16.53 -12.34
N PRO A 128 -5.72 16.92 -11.29
CA PRO A 128 -6.28 17.48 -10.06
C PRO A 128 -7.23 18.68 -10.26
N ALA A 129 -6.95 19.55 -11.23
CA ALA A 129 -7.82 20.68 -11.57
C ALA A 129 -9.27 20.27 -11.90
N TRP A 130 -9.48 19.05 -12.41
CA TRP A 130 -10.81 18.53 -12.74
C TRP A 130 -11.61 18.10 -11.49
N LEU A 131 -10.95 18.00 -10.34
CA LEU A 131 -11.58 17.74 -9.05
C LEU A 131 -12.03 19.02 -8.33
N ALA A 132 -11.69 20.21 -8.84
CA ALA A 132 -12.01 21.50 -8.21
C ALA A 132 -13.47 21.67 -7.76
N PRO A 133 -14.51 21.17 -8.48
CA PRO A 133 -15.89 21.23 -8.00
C PRO A 133 -16.14 20.53 -6.66
N ALA A 134 -15.25 19.65 -6.21
CA ALA A 134 -15.35 18.98 -4.92
C ALA A 134 -15.27 19.96 -3.73
N ALA A 135 -14.61 21.12 -3.89
CA ALA A 135 -14.64 22.18 -2.88
C ALA A 135 -16.06 22.78 -2.70
N LEU A 136 -16.92 22.70 -3.72
CA LEU A 136 -18.27 23.26 -3.67
C LEU A 136 -19.29 22.28 -3.10
N GLY A 137 -19.31 21.04 -3.62
CA GLY A 137 -20.33 20.04 -3.28
C GLY A 137 -19.78 18.62 -3.08
N GLY A 138 -18.49 18.50 -2.78
CA GLY A 138 -17.84 17.21 -2.55
C GLY A 138 -17.58 16.43 -3.84
N HIS A 139 -16.91 15.30 -3.71
CA HIS A 139 -16.70 14.36 -4.83
C HIS A 139 -18.04 13.93 -5.49
N HIS A 140 -19.14 13.90 -4.73
CA HIS A 140 -20.49 13.67 -5.25
C HIS A 140 -20.90 14.67 -6.35
N LEU A 141 -20.55 15.95 -6.20
CA LEU A 141 -20.80 16.96 -7.24
C LEU A 141 -19.95 16.69 -8.48
N VAL A 142 -18.69 16.28 -8.30
CA VAL A 142 -17.82 15.88 -9.42
C VAL A 142 -18.42 14.70 -10.17
N THR A 143 -18.89 13.67 -9.47
CA THR A 143 -19.60 12.54 -10.07
C THR A 143 -20.87 12.98 -10.80
N LEU A 144 -21.67 13.86 -10.19
CA LEU A 144 -22.89 14.39 -10.82
C LEU A 144 -22.58 15.07 -12.16
N LEU A 145 -21.58 15.97 -12.17
CA LEU A 145 -21.15 16.69 -13.37
C LEU A 145 -20.54 15.75 -14.42
N LEU A 146 -19.71 14.81 -13.98
CA LEU A 146 -19.10 13.80 -14.84
C LEU A 146 -20.16 12.92 -15.53
N VAL A 147 -21.16 12.43 -14.80
CA VAL A 147 -22.23 11.62 -15.38
C VAL A 147 -23.14 12.45 -16.28
N ALA A 148 -23.45 13.69 -15.91
CA ALA A 148 -24.22 14.62 -16.76
C ALA A 148 -23.52 14.88 -18.10
N PHE A 149 -22.21 15.14 -18.07
CA PHE A 149 -21.38 15.28 -19.27
C PHE A 149 -21.45 14.03 -20.14
N GLN A 150 -21.27 12.84 -19.56
CA GLN A 150 -21.29 11.58 -20.30
C GLN A 150 -22.66 11.28 -20.93
N ILE A 151 -23.77 11.67 -20.30
CA ILE A 151 -25.11 11.57 -20.87
C ILE A 151 -25.25 12.48 -22.09
N LEU A 152 -24.79 13.73 -21.99
CA LEU A 152 -24.83 14.67 -23.11
C LEU A 152 -23.98 14.18 -24.29
N LEU A 153 -22.79 13.64 -24.02
CA LEU A 153 -21.93 13.06 -25.04
C LEU A 153 -22.56 11.81 -25.67
N ALA A 154 -23.13 10.90 -24.88
CA ALA A 154 -23.83 9.74 -25.42
C ALA A 154 -25.03 10.16 -26.30
N ARG A 155 -25.75 11.22 -25.93
CA ARG A 155 -26.88 11.74 -26.71
C ARG A 155 -26.46 12.40 -28.02
N SER A 156 -25.37 13.19 -28.03
CA SER A 156 -24.88 13.81 -29.26
C SER A 156 -24.41 12.76 -30.26
N LEU A 157 -23.73 11.72 -29.80
CA LEU A 157 -23.32 10.58 -30.64
C LEU A 157 -24.51 9.73 -31.12
N GLY A 158 -25.59 9.67 -30.33
CA GLY A 158 -26.80 8.93 -30.68
C GLY A 158 -27.76 9.67 -31.63
N GLN A 159 -27.66 10.99 -31.75
CA GLN A 159 -28.56 11.85 -32.55
C GLN A 159 -27.75 12.89 -33.33
N ALA A 160 -27.11 12.48 -34.42
CA ALA A 160 -26.39 13.37 -35.32
C ALA A 160 -27.32 14.49 -35.84
N GLY A 161 -26.95 15.76 -35.63
CA GLY A 161 -27.63 16.93 -36.24
C GLY A 161 -28.63 17.72 -35.37
N SER A 162 -28.77 17.46 -34.06
CA SER A 162 -29.74 18.19 -33.20
C SER A 162 -29.10 19.25 -32.29
N SER A 163 -29.92 20.18 -31.76
CA SER A 163 -29.53 21.20 -30.76
C SER A 163 -28.89 20.61 -29.50
N ALA A 164 -29.08 19.32 -29.22
CA ALA A 164 -28.38 18.60 -28.16
C ALA A 164 -26.86 18.59 -28.36
N CYS A 165 -26.36 18.58 -29.60
CA CYS A 165 -24.93 18.64 -29.90
C CYS A 165 -24.31 19.98 -29.44
N ARG A 166 -25.06 21.10 -29.59
CA ARG A 166 -24.65 22.43 -29.12
C ARG A 166 -24.61 22.52 -27.59
N TRP A 167 -25.57 21.90 -26.90
CA TRP A 167 -25.58 21.84 -25.43
C TRP A 167 -24.50 20.89 -24.87
N SER A 168 -24.20 19.78 -25.56
CA SER A 168 -23.07 18.91 -25.21
C SER A 168 -21.73 19.62 -25.36
N ALA A 169 -21.55 20.38 -26.44
CA ALA A 169 -20.38 21.22 -26.64
C ALA A 169 -20.31 22.37 -25.62
N ALA A 170 -21.43 23.01 -25.28
CA ALA A 170 -21.49 24.08 -24.29
C ALA A 170 -21.27 23.59 -22.85
N LEU A 171 -21.82 22.45 -22.44
CA LEU A 171 -21.54 21.86 -21.12
C LEU A 171 -20.09 21.36 -21.05
N LEU A 172 -19.58 20.75 -22.13
CA LEU A 172 -18.18 20.36 -22.21
C LEU A 172 -17.25 21.57 -22.12
N ALA A 173 -17.55 22.64 -22.86
CA ALA A 173 -16.81 23.90 -22.77
C ALA A 173 -16.93 24.55 -21.39
N ALA A 174 -18.09 24.47 -20.73
CA ALA A 174 -18.27 24.99 -19.37
C ALA A 174 -17.51 24.17 -18.32
N VAL A 175 -17.54 22.83 -18.42
CA VAL A 175 -16.78 21.93 -17.53
C VAL A 175 -15.28 22.06 -17.77
N ILE A 176 -14.84 22.16 -19.03
CA ILE A 176 -13.44 22.45 -19.38
C ILE A 176 -13.06 23.84 -18.89
N SER A 177 -13.89 24.87 -19.09
CA SER A 177 -13.63 26.24 -18.61
C SER A 177 -13.49 26.29 -17.09
N MET A 178 -14.43 25.68 -16.35
CA MET A 178 -14.38 25.58 -14.90
C MET A 178 -13.17 24.79 -14.38
N ALA A 179 -12.62 23.89 -15.19
CA ALA A 179 -11.44 23.09 -14.88
C ALA A 179 -10.13 23.65 -15.47
N SER A 180 -10.20 24.74 -16.24
CA SER A 180 -9.07 25.42 -16.92
C SER A 180 -8.77 26.78 -16.34
N THR A 181 -9.66 27.33 -15.50
CA THR A 181 -9.27 28.41 -14.62
C THR A 181 -8.37 27.78 -13.55
N ASP A 182 -7.05 27.90 -13.74
CA ASP A 182 -6.00 27.62 -12.76
C ASP A 182 -6.15 28.42 -11.46
N THR A 183 -7.27 29.13 -11.28
CA THR A 183 -7.68 29.70 -10.01
C THR A 183 -7.96 28.54 -9.05
N PRO A 184 -7.09 28.28 -8.05
CA PRO A 184 -7.42 27.36 -6.98
C PRO A 184 -8.79 27.79 -6.41
N PRO A 185 -9.67 26.84 -6.05
CA PRO A 185 -10.94 27.19 -5.42
C PRO A 185 -10.62 28.16 -4.28
N MET A 186 -11.08 29.41 -4.43
CA MET A 186 -10.63 30.53 -3.61
C MET A 186 -10.94 30.25 -2.14
N ALA A 187 -9.98 29.68 -1.42
CA ALA A 187 -9.98 29.71 0.04
C ALA A 187 -9.51 31.11 0.43
N HIS A 188 -10.47 31.94 0.83
CA HIS A 188 -10.37 33.38 1.06
C HIS A 188 -9.70 33.73 2.40
N GLY A 189 -8.54 33.15 2.76
CA GLY A 189 -7.94 33.38 4.08
C GLY A 189 -6.47 33.72 4.02
N ALA A 190 -6.01 34.65 4.86
CA ALA A 190 -4.59 34.93 5.02
C ALA A 190 -3.86 33.63 5.47
N PRO A 191 -2.85 33.16 4.73
CA PRO A 191 -2.08 31.99 5.14
C PRO A 191 -1.44 32.25 6.51
N ARG A 192 -1.51 31.25 7.40
CA ARG A 192 -0.67 31.27 8.60
C ARG A 192 0.81 31.11 8.22
N PRO A 193 1.75 31.45 9.11
CA PRO A 193 3.16 31.16 8.89
C PRO A 193 3.33 29.71 8.45
N GLN A 194 4.10 29.51 7.37
CA GLN A 194 4.44 28.18 6.89
C GLN A 194 5.17 27.42 8.00
N ILE A 195 4.89 26.12 8.09
CA ILE A 195 5.60 25.21 8.98
C ILE A 195 6.34 24.16 8.16
N SER A 196 7.53 23.78 8.59
CA SER A 196 8.29 22.69 7.99
C SER A 196 7.83 21.35 8.55
N VAL A 197 7.37 20.45 7.69
CA VAL A 197 6.88 19.12 8.08
C VAL A 197 7.78 18.04 7.47
N ALA A 198 8.25 17.13 8.32
CA ALA A 198 8.98 15.94 7.92
C ALA A 198 8.08 14.70 7.95
N VAL A 199 7.99 14.00 6.83
CA VAL A 199 7.12 12.82 6.64
C VAL A 199 7.99 11.60 6.45
N MET A 200 7.79 10.56 7.28
CA MET A 200 8.56 9.32 7.19
C MET A 200 7.81 8.24 6.40
N GLN A 201 8.54 7.57 5.50
CA GLN A 201 8.09 6.36 4.82
C GLN A 201 9.13 5.27 5.08
N THR A 202 8.87 4.40 6.05
CA THR A 202 9.87 3.42 6.48
C THR A 202 9.97 2.18 5.60
N ASP A 203 8.89 1.87 4.87
CA ASP A 203 8.77 0.69 4.01
C ASP A 203 8.98 -0.63 4.76
N ILE A 204 8.33 -0.77 5.92
CA ILE A 204 8.42 -1.96 6.76
C ILE A 204 7.30 -2.93 6.38
N PRO A 205 7.60 -4.15 5.90
CA PRO A 205 6.59 -5.13 5.58
C PRO A 205 5.78 -5.55 6.83
N PRO A 206 4.43 -5.63 6.77
CA PRO A 206 3.62 -5.94 7.95
C PRO A 206 3.95 -7.28 8.63
N ARG A 207 4.47 -8.26 7.86
CA ARG A 207 4.88 -9.57 8.39
C ARG A 207 6.05 -9.48 9.37
N GLU A 208 6.93 -8.50 9.19
CA GLU A 208 8.09 -8.30 10.07
C GLU A 208 7.68 -7.76 11.45
N THR A 209 6.61 -6.96 11.49
CA THR A 209 6.04 -6.47 12.76
C THR A 209 5.11 -7.47 13.45
N ALA A 210 4.59 -8.46 12.72
CA ALA A 210 3.65 -9.46 13.23
C ALA A 210 4.30 -10.75 13.77
N ALA A 211 5.58 -10.99 13.48
CA ALA A 211 6.27 -12.22 13.84
C ALA A 211 6.64 -12.27 15.35
N PRO A 212 6.23 -13.31 16.11
CA PRO A 212 6.56 -13.44 17.54
C PRO A 212 8.06 -13.64 17.86
N ALA A 213 8.89 -13.92 16.85
CA ALA A 213 10.16 -14.64 17.03
C ALA A 213 11.45 -13.80 17.00
N ALA A 214 11.43 -12.47 16.95
CA ALA A 214 12.68 -11.71 17.00
C ALA A 214 12.53 -10.33 17.67
N ARG A 215 12.61 -10.31 19.01
CA ARG A 215 12.79 -9.04 19.76
C ARG A 215 13.91 -8.18 19.15
N ASN A 216 15.02 -8.81 18.77
CA ASN A 216 16.15 -8.15 18.11
C ASN A 216 15.78 -7.54 16.75
N ALA A 217 14.86 -8.14 15.99
CA ALA A 217 14.43 -7.58 14.70
C ALA A 217 13.54 -6.35 14.89
N LEU A 218 12.60 -6.37 15.85
CA LEU A 218 11.79 -5.20 16.19
C LEU A 218 12.65 -4.04 16.70
N GLU A 219 13.67 -4.33 17.50
CA GLU A 219 14.67 -3.34 17.95
C GLU A 219 15.43 -2.73 16.78
N GLN A 220 15.90 -3.55 15.84
CA GLN A 220 16.58 -3.06 14.64
C GLN A 220 15.66 -2.19 13.79
N LEU A 221 14.40 -2.58 13.59
CA LEU A 221 13.41 -1.79 12.85
C LEU A 221 13.11 -0.45 13.55
N ALA A 222 12.96 -0.46 14.88
CA ALA A 222 12.76 0.74 15.68
C ALA A 222 13.99 1.67 15.62
N ALA A 223 15.20 1.10 15.68
CA ALA A 223 16.45 1.83 15.54
C ALA A 223 16.60 2.45 14.14
N ARG A 224 16.27 1.71 13.07
CA ARG A 224 16.27 2.22 11.69
C ARG A 224 15.32 3.40 11.52
N ARG A 225 14.09 3.30 12.03
CA ARG A 225 13.11 4.41 12.00
C ARG A 225 13.57 5.63 12.80
N THR A 226 14.16 5.40 13.97
CA THR A 226 14.74 6.46 14.82
C THR A 226 15.91 7.16 14.10
N ALA A 227 16.78 6.40 13.44
CA ALA A 227 17.88 6.94 12.65
C ALA A 227 17.38 7.77 11.47
N MET A 228 16.31 7.34 10.79
CA MET A 228 15.66 8.12 9.74
C MET A 228 15.12 9.45 10.26
N ALA A 229 14.43 9.44 11.41
CA ALA A 229 13.95 10.66 12.06
C ALA A 229 15.08 11.63 12.41
N ARG A 230 16.20 11.11 12.97
CA ARG A 230 17.40 11.91 13.27
C ARG A 230 18.04 12.51 12.02
N ARG A 231 18.08 11.77 10.90
CA ARG A 231 18.59 12.28 9.62
C ARG A 231 17.72 13.42 9.09
N ALA A 232 16.40 13.27 9.17
CA ALA A 232 15.46 14.30 8.72
C ALA A 232 15.51 15.58 9.58
N ALA A 233 15.77 15.45 10.88
CA ALA A 233 15.92 16.57 11.80
C ALA A 233 17.36 17.09 11.93
N GLY A 234 18.33 16.46 11.26
CA GLY A 234 19.75 16.81 11.30
C GLY A 234 20.17 17.89 10.29
N ASN A 235 21.44 18.30 10.32
CA ASN A 235 22.09 19.18 9.33
C ASN A 235 21.39 20.54 9.08
N GLY A 236 20.82 21.16 10.13
CA GLY A 236 20.24 22.50 10.05
C GLY A 236 18.79 22.57 9.54
N SER A 237 18.19 21.44 9.12
CA SER A 237 16.83 21.39 8.56
C SER A 237 15.70 21.33 9.58
N ARG A 238 16.01 21.24 10.88
CA ARG A 238 15.10 21.00 12.03
C ARG A 238 13.62 21.32 11.73
N PRO A 239 12.79 20.32 11.38
CA PRO A 239 11.39 20.55 11.04
C PRO A 239 10.58 20.90 12.29
N ASP A 240 9.50 21.68 12.10
CA ASP A 240 8.57 22.04 13.17
C ASP A 240 7.77 20.81 13.63
N LEU A 241 7.47 19.89 12.72
CA LEU A 241 6.71 18.68 12.97
C LEU A 241 7.26 17.48 12.20
N LEU A 242 7.40 16.35 12.90
CA LEU A 242 7.77 15.06 12.31
C LEU A 242 6.62 14.07 12.42
N ILE A 243 6.31 13.36 11.34
CA ILE A 243 5.17 12.44 11.27
C ILE A 243 5.65 11.02 11.01
N TRP A 244 5.32 10.11 11.94
CA TRP A 244 5.48 8.67 11.77
C TRP A 244 4.19 8.01 11.25
N PRO A 245 4.32 7.11 10.25
CA PRO A 245 3.17 6.41 9.69
C PRO A 245 2.61 5.36 10.66
N GLU A 246 1.45 4.80 10.33
CA GLU A 246 0.76 3.76 11.10
C GLU A 246 1.57 2.45 11.05
N ILE A 247 2.34 2.14 12.10
CA ILE A 247 3.07 0.87 12.19
C ILE A 247 2.99 0.36 13.62
N PRO A 248 2.47 -0.86 13.85
CA PRO A 248 2.36 -1.41 15.19
C PRO A 248 3.73 -1.91 15.69
N PHE A 249 4.49 -1.05 16.36
CA PHE A 249 5.76 -1.41 17.00
C PHE A 249 5.62 -1.99 18.41
N GLY A 250 4.57 -2.78 18.65
CA GLY A 250 4.35 -3.51 19.92
C GLY A 250 4.74 -2.70 21.16
N GLN A 251 5.58 -3.28 22.03
CA GLN A 251 6.03 -2.71 23.31
C GLN A 251 6.71 -1.32 23.24
N TYR A 252 7.21 -0.88 22.08
CA TYR A 252 7.89 0.43 21.96
C TYR A 252 6.93 1.60 21.78
N GLU A 253 5.73 1.33 21.24
CA GLU A 253 4.75 2.37 20.90
C GLU A 253 3.35 2.08 21.42
N PHE A 254 3.20 1.04 22.24
CA PHE A 254 1.95 0.76 22.92
C PHE A 254 1.75 1.74 24.09
N ARG A 255 0.60 2.42 24.14
CA ARG A 255 0.23 3.33 25.24
C ARG A 255 1.31 4.40 25.50
N LEU A 256 1.57 5.24 24.50
CA LEU A 256 2.60 6.29 24.59
C LEU A 256 2.36 7.26 25.76
N GLN A 257 3.43 7.57 26.48
CA GLN A 257 3.49 8.47 27.64
C GLN A 257 4.76 9.34 27.58
N ASP A 258 4.89 10.35 28.44
CA ASP A 258 6.01 11.33 28.46
C ASP A 258 7.41 10.69 28.61
N GLY A 259 7.49 9.47 29.15
CA GLY A 259 8.74 8.69 29.28
C GLY A 259 9.02 7.72 28.13
N SER A 260 8.12 7.62 27.14
CA SER A 260 8.25 6.67 26.03
C SER A 260 9.45 6.99 25.12
N PRO A 261 9.98 6.02 24.36
CA PRO A 261 11.08 6.26 23.42
C PRO A 261 10.77 7.36 22.39
N ALA A 262 9.52 7.42 21.90
CA ALA A 262 9.08 8.46 20.98
C ALA A 262 9.07 9.86 21.64
N ALA A 263 8.61 9.95 22.90
CA ALA A 263 8.66 11.18 23.69
C ALA A 263 10.09 11.65 23.96
N ALA A 264 10.99 10.72 24.30
CA ALA A 264 12.40 11.01 24.46
C ALA A 264 13.04 11.49 23.16
N LEU A 265 12.69 10.90 22.02
CA LEU A 265 13.17 11.32 20.71
C LEU A 265 12.69 12.74 20.34
N ALA A 266 11.40 13.06 20.55
CA ALA A 266 10.88 14.40 20.32
C ALA A 266 11.67 15.46 21.10
N ARG A 267 11.96 15.18 22.38
CA ARG A 267 12.80 16.04 23.24
C ARG A 267 14.24 16.15 22.77
N GLN A 268 14.86 15.04 22.34
CA GLN A 268 16.23 15.04 21.82
C GLN A 268 16.36 15.85 20.52
N LEU A 269 15.34 15.80 19.67
CA LEU A 269 15.31 16.50 18.39
C LEU A 269 14.83 17.95 18.51
N GLU A 270 14.24 18.32 19.65
CA GLU A 270 13.53 19.60 19.84
C GLU A 270 12.43 19.81 18.78
N THR A 271 11.79 18.71 18.35
CA THR A 271 10.81 18.69 17.26
C THR A 271 9.53 18.02 17.75
N ALA A 272 8.37 18.62 17.45
CA ALA A 272 7.08 17.99 17.74
C ALA A 272 6.87 16.74 16.88
N MET A 273 6.12 15.76 17.37
CA MET A 273 5.85 14.52 16.65
C MET A 273 4.38 14.14 16.62
N LEU A 274 3.93 13.60 15.48
CA LEU A 274 2.73 12.78 15.38
C LEU A 274 3.14 11.32 15.18
N VAL A 275 2.67 10.45 16.07
CA VAL A 275 3.04 9.02 16.07
C VAL A 275 1.79 8.16 16.03
N ALA A 276 1.59 7.44 14.93
CA ALA A 276 0.50 6.49 14.79
C ALA A 276 0.88 5.14 15.42
N ALA A 277 0.13 4.73 16.44
CA ALA A 277 0.46 3.60 17.27
C ALA A 277 -0.79 2.96 17.92
N PRO A 278 -0.72 1.67 18.29
CA PRO A 278 -1.77 1.02 19.07
C PRO A 278 -1.86 1.58 20.49
N ASP A 279 -3.07 1.59 21.04
CA ASP A 279 -3.34 2.01 22.42
C ASP A 279 -4.33 1.05 23.09
N LEU A 280 -4.44 1.13 24.42
CA LEU A 280 -5.40 0.38 25.21
C LEU A 280 -6.18 1.32 26.10
N ALA A 281 -7.49 1.40 25.84
CA ALA A 281 -8.39 2.15 26.69
C ALA A 281 -8.50 1.54 28.11
N PRO A 282 -8.93 2.31 29.11
CA PRO A 282 -9.07 1.81 30.49
C PRO A 282 -10.00 0.61 30.64
N ASP A 283 -10.98 0.47 29.74
CA ASP A 283 -11.91 -0.66 29.66
C ASP A 283 -11.33 -1.89 28.92
N GLY A 284 -10.05 -1.85 28.54
CA GLY A 284 -9.37 -2.94 27.84
C GLY A 284 -9.60 -2.96 26.33
N ALA A 285 -10.32 -1.98 25.75
CA ALA A 285 -10.51 -1.91 24.31
C ALA A 285 -9.18 -1.55 23.61
N LEU A 286 -8.77 -2.37 22.65
CA LEU A 286 -7.62 -2.07 21.77
C LEU A 286 -8.01 -0.94 20.82
N LEU A 287 -7.16 0.07 20.69
CA LEU A 287 -7.40 1.25 19.87
C LEU A 287 -6.26 1.42 18.87
N ASN A 288 -6.58 2.03 17.74
CA ASN A 288 -5.60 2.51 16.78
C ASN A 288 -5.63 4.03 16.82
N ALA A 289 -4.49 4.65 17.13
CA ALA A 289 -4.46 6.06 17.51
C ALA A 289 -3.27 6.81 16.90
N VAL A 290 -3.40 8.13 16.78
CA VAL A 290 -2.30 9.04 16.46
C VAL A 290 -2.06 9.94 17.66
N PHE A 291 -0.90 9.78 18.29
CA PHE A 291 -0.49 10.56 19.45
C PHE A 291 0.21 11.84 19.01
N SER A 292 -0.11 12.93 19.70
CA SER A 292 0.60 14.21 19.60
C SER A 292 1.61 14.34 20.72
N ILE A 293 2.85 14.60 20.36
CA ILE A 293 3.98 14.76 21.28
C ILE A 293 4.59 16.14 21.03
N ALA A 294 4.65 16.97 22.06
CA ALA A 294 5.31 18.27 21.98
C ALA A 294 6.83 18.11 21.85
N ALA A 295 7.52 19.16 21.35
CA ALA A 295 8.99 19.20 21.31
C ALA A 295 9.65 19.03 22.69
N SER A 296 8.92 19.26 23.80
CA SER A 296 9.40 18.98 25.16
C SER A 296 9.40 17.48 25.52
N GLY A 297 8.84 16.62 24.66
CA GLY A 297 8.55 15.21 24.93
C GLY A 297 7.22 14.96 25.66
N ARG A 298 6.42 15.98 25.94
CA ARG A 298 5.11 15.81 26.59
C ARG A 298 4.08 15.25 25.60
N VAL A 299 3.45 14.14 25.93
CA VAL A 299 2.32 13.56 25.19
C VAL A 299 1.08 14.39 25.54
N LEU A 300 0.50 15.04 24.53
CA LEU A 300 -0.59 16.00 24.71
C LEU A 300 -1.96 15.33 24.64
N HIS A 301 -2.24 14.71 23.50
CA HIS A 301 -3.54 14.17 23.13
C HIS A 301 -3.37 13.07 22.06
N ARG A 302 -4.40 12.26 21.84
CA ARG A 302 -4.45 11.27 20.76
C ARG A 302 -5.76 11.32 19.98
N HIS A 303 -5.69 11.27 18.65
CA HIS A 303 -6.84 10.93 17.81
C HIS A 303 -7.01 9.42 17.79
N VAL A 304 -8.23 8.92 17.97
CA VAL A 304 -8.54 7.48 17.87
C VAL A 304 -9.29 7.24 16.58
N LYS A 305 -8.91 6.19 15.85
CA LYS A 305 -9.58 5.77 14.61
C LYS A 305 -11.08 5.59 14.87
N GLN A 306 -11.90 6.26 14.06
CA GLN A 306 -13.37 6.23 14.10
C GLN A 306 -13.94 5.19 13.15
N ARG A 307 -13.22 4.92 12.06
CA ARG A 307 -13.70 4.06 10.99
C ARG A 307 -12.70 2.95 10.71
N ASN A 308 -13.07 1.79 11.21
CA ASN A 308 -12.32 0.56 11.05
C ASN A 308 -12.60 -0.07 9.68
N ILE A 309 -11.61 -0.81 9.18
CA ILE A 309 -11.78 -1.64 7.99
C ILE A 309 -12.72 -2.80 8.35
N PRO A 310 -13.87 -2.95 7.67
CA PRO A 310 -14.82 -4.02 7.95
C PRO A 310 -14.15 -5.40 7.91
N PHE A 311 -14.52 -6.29 8.84
CA PHE A 311 -14.00 -7.65 9.00
C PHE A 311 -12.54 -7.77 9.44
N LEU A 312 -11.68 -6.81 9.10
CA LEU A 312 -10.25 -6.83 9.45
C LEU A 312 -9.98 -6.23 10.83
N GLU A 313 -10.61 -5.10 11.16
CA GLU A 313 -10.32 -4.32 12.36
C GLU A 313 -11.46 -4.39 13.39
N ASN A 314 -12.29 -5.44 13.34
CA ASN A 314 -13.45 -5.60 14.23
C ASN A 314 -13.08 -5.66 15.73
N ALA A 315 -11.84 -6.01 16.06
CA ALA A 315 -11.34 -6.05 17.43
C ALA A 315 -10.94 -4.65 17.97
N TYR A 316 -10.79 -3.65 17.09
CA TYR A 316 -10.44 -2.29 17.51
C TYR A 316 -11.69 -1.53 17.95
N GLY A 317 -11.62 -0.90 19.12
CA GLY A 317 -12.63 0.05 19.58
C GLY A 317 -12.50 1.40 18.89
N THR A 318 -13.58 2.17 18.91
CA THR A 318 -13.62 3.57 18.43
C THR A 318 -13.98 4.51 19.59
N ARG A 319 -13.63 5.80 19.47
CA ARG A 319 -13.91 6.83 20.49
C ARG A 319 -14.26 8.14 19.81
N PRO A 320 -15.42 8.78 20.02
CA PRO A 320 -15.90 9.92 19.22
C PRO A 320 -15.13 11.26 19.42
N ASP A 321 -13.88 11.24 19.89
CA ASP A 321 -13.05 12.42 20.11
C ASP A 321 -12.34 12.86 18.82
N LEU A 322 -13.01 13.71 18.04
CA LEU A 322 -12.48 14.33 16.82
C LEU A 322 -12.13 15.79 17.06
N ARG A 323 -10.86 16.03 17.40
CA ARG A 323 -10.31 17.38 17.55
C ARG A 323 -8.92 17.48 16.94
N PRO A 324 -8.54 18.65 16.42
CA PRO A 324 -7.16 18.90 16.02
C PRO A 324 -6.20 18.81 17.22
N HIS A 325 -4.94 18.47 16.94
CA HIS A 325 -3.87 18.34 17.92
C HIS A 325 -3.39 19.70 18.43
N ARG A 326 -4.11 20.26 19.41
CA ARG A 326 -3.78 21.53 20.07
C ARG A 326 -2.40 21.46 20.73
N GLY A 327 -1.61 22.52 20.57
CA GLY A 327 -0.24 22.59 21.10
C GLY A 327 0.83 22.12 20.12
N LEU A 328 0.45 21.62 18.93
CA LEU A 328 1.38 21.35 17.84
C LEU A 328 1.41 22.50 16.80
N PRO A 329 2.54 22.74 16.12
CA PRO A 329 2.64 23.73 15.04
C PRO A 329 1.60 23.50 13.94
N GLY A 330 0.98 24.57 13.46
CA GLY A 330 -0.02 24.51 12.38
C GLY A 330 -1.36 23.84 12.72
N LEU A 331 -1.55 23.33 13.94
CA LEU A 331 -2.80 22.70 14.42
C LEU A 331 -3.30 21.54 13.51
N PRO A 332 -2.53 20.43 13.37
CA PRO A 332 -2.90 19.31 12.51
C PRO A 332 -4.15 18.59 13.00
N GLY A 333 -4.98 18.11 12.07
CA GLY A 333 -6.02 17.11 12.31
C GLY A 333 -5.60 15.76 11.73
N SER A 334 -5.56 14.71 12.55
CA SER A 334 -5.12 13.39 12.10
C SER A 334 -6.26 12.47 11.69
N LEU A 335 -5.98 11.66 10.67
CA LEU A 335 -6.78 10.55 10.18
C LEU A 335 -5.90 9.31 10.17
N VAL A 336 -6.52 8.14 10.34
CA VAL A 336 -5.84 6.86 10.28
C VAL A 336 -6.29 6.08 9.07
N CYS A 337 -5.39 5.92 8.10
CA CYS A 337 -5.51 5.00 6.98
C CYS A 337 -6.88 5.11 6.27
N PHE A 338 -7.70 4.07 6.39
CA PHE A 338 -9.03 3.92 5.81
C PHE A 338 -10.00 5.10 6.05
N GLU A 339 -9.80 5.90 7.10
CA GLU A 339 -10.64 7.08 7.36
C GLU A 339 -10.61 8.10 6.22
N ALA A 340 -9.48 8.24 5.52
CA ALA A 340 -9.34 9.19 4.42
C ALA A 340 -10.19 8.83 3.19
N ALA A 341 -10.64 7.58 3.08
CA ALA A 341 -11.54 7.17 2.01
C ALA A 341 -12.95 7.78 2.11
N PHE A 342 -13.31 8.34 3.26
CA PHE A 342 -14.62 8.93 3.52
C PHE A 342 -14.50 10.42 3.89
N ASP A 343 -15.50 11.21 3.53
CA ASP A 343 -15.47 12.67 3.72
C ASP A 343 -15.74 13.10 5.18
N ALA A 344 -16.35 12.24 6.00
CA ALA A 344 -16.90 12.61 7.29
C ALA A 344 -15.84 12.99 8.35
N VAL A 345 -14.78 12.19 8.50
CA VAL A 345 -13.67 12.48 9.43
C VAL A 345 -12.89 13.73 9.01
N PRO A 346 -12.37 13.85 7.78
CA PRO A 346 -11.61 15.01 7.37
C PRO A 346 -12.45 16.30 7.38
N GLY A 347 -13.71 16.23 6.95
CA GLY A 347 -14.63 17.37 7.01
C GLY A 347 -14.84 17.89 8.43
N ARG A 348 -15.11 16.99 9.40
CA ARG A 348 -15.28 17.39 10.81
C ARG A 348 -14.00 17.96 11.43
N LEU A 349 -12.82 17.44 11.08
CA LEU A 349 -11.55 18.00 11.55
C LEU A 349 -11.31 19.40 10.98
N ALA A 350 -11.59 19.61 9.69
CA ALA A 350 -11.50 20.92 9.05
C ALA A 350 -12.49 21.93 9.66
N ASP A 351 -13.74 21.52 9.90
CA ASP A 351 -14.76 22.32 10.60
C ASP A 351 -14.34 22.64 12.05
N ALA A 352 -13.66 21.71 12.73
CA ALA A 352 -13.08 21.92 14.05
C ALA A 352 -11.81 22.80 14.05
N GLY A 353 -11.39 23.31 12.88
CA GLY A 353 -10.31 24.27 12.72
C GLY A 353 -8.93 23.69 12.42
N ALA A 354 -8.81 22.41 12.06
CA ALA A 354 -7.52 21.75 11.78
C ALA A 354 -6.71 22.40 10.65
N GLY A 355 -5.66 23.17 10.94
CA GLY A 355 -4.94 23.99 9.96
C GLY A 355 -4.46 23.23 8.72
N PHE A 356 -4.14 21.95 8.88
CA PHE A 356 -3.89 21.01 7.80
C PHE A 356 -4.28 19.60 8.28
N LEU A 357 -4.34 18.64 7.36
CA LEU A 357 -4.71 17.26 7.66
C LEU A 357 -3.50 16.34 7.56
N VAL A 358 -3.45 15.31 8.41
CA VAL A 358 -2.42 14.27 8.40
C VAL A 358 -3.08 12.91 8.33
N VAL A 359 -2.84 12.16 7.26
CA VAL A 359 -3.28 10.78 7.11
C VAL A 359 -2.10 9.88 7.45
N ALA A 360 -2.14 9.25 8.62
CA ALA A 360 -1.18 8.22 8.99
C ALA A 360 -1.69 6.87 8.49
N GLY A 361 -0.98 6.25 7.55
CA GLY A 361 -1.42 5.01 6.90
C GLY A 361 -0.36 3.92 6.89
N ASN A 362 -0.82 2.68 6.81
CA ASN A 362 0.02 1.52 6.57
C ASN A 362 -0.29 0.88 5.21
N ASP A 363 0.12 1.57 4.15
CA ASP A 363 -0.12 1.12 2.78
C ASP A 363 0.78 -0.05 2.36
N ALA A 364 1.77 -0.44 3.17
CA ALA A 364 2.56 -1.66 2.98
C ALA A 364 1.69 -2.91 3.03
N TYR A 365 0.56 -2.86 3.75
CA TYR A 365 -0.45 -3.89 3.67
C TYR A 365 -0.90 -4.08 2.21
N ALA A 366 -1.08 -3.01 1.43
CA ALA A 366 -1.64 -3.09 0.05
C ALA A 366 -0.80 -4.00 -0.85
N GLY A 367 0.43 -4.30 -0.41
CA GLY A 367 1.36 -5.19 -1.07
C GLY A 367 1.57 -4.71 -2.50
N PRO A 368 1.64 -5.62 -3.48
CA PRO A 368 1.90 -5.22 -4.85
C PRO A 368 0.71 -4.45 -5.47
N SER A 369 -0.52 -4.60 -4.97
CA SER A 369 -1.72 -4.05 -5.61
C SER A 369 -1.72 -2.53 -5.78
N PHE A 370 -2.58 -2.00 -6.65
CA PHE A 370 -2.73 -0.54 -6.85
C PHE A 370 -3.56 0.17 -5.78
N LEU A 371 -3.96 -0.53 -4.70
CA LEU A 371 -4.80 0.03 -3.66
C LEU A 371 -4.15 1.24 -2.96
N SER A 372 -2.83 1.24 -2.76
CA SER A 372 -2.12 2.39 -2.15
C SER A 372 -2.04 3.61 -3.07
N LEU A 373 -1.98 3.42 -4.39
CA LEU A 373 -2.13 4.55 -5.33
C LEU A 373 -3.55 5.10 -5.28
N LEU A 374 -4.56 4.22 -5.28
CA LEU A 374 -5.96 4.63 -5.16
C LEU A 374 -6.22 5.36 -3.84
N HIS A 375 -5.62 4.90 -2.74
CA HIS A 375 -5.68 5.55 -1.44
C HIS A 375 -5.12 6.98 -1.50
N ARG A 376 -3.96 7.20 -2.14
CA ARG A 376 -3.43 8.56 -2.38
C ARG A 376 -4.42 9.45 -3.14
N GLU A 377 -5.09 8.92 -4.15
CA GLU A 377 -6.08 9.69 -4.92
C GLU A 377 -7.35 10.00 -4.10
N MET A 378 -7.75 9.14 -3.16
CA MET A 378 -8.78 9.45 -2.17
C MET A 378 -8.34 10.57 -1.22
N VAL A 379 -7.09 10.51 -0.73
CA VAL A 379 -6.51 11.59 0.09
C VAL A 379 -6.47 12.91 -0.69
N ARG A 380 -6.20 12.86 -2.00
CA ARG A 380 -6.25 14.04 -2.88
C ARG A 380 -7.64 14.67 -2.91
N LEU A 381 -8.70 13.88 -3.02
CA LEU A 381 -10.08 14.38 -2.93
C LEU A 381 -10.32 15.08 -1.59
N ARG A 382 -9.87 14.50 -0.47
CA ARG A 382 -10.03 15.11 0.85
C ARG A 382 -9.34 16.47 0.96
N ALA A 383 -8.16 16.63 0.34
CA ALA A 383 -7.47 17.92 0.31
C ALA A 383 -8.31 19.00 -0.40
N VAL A 384 -8.88 18.67 -1.57
CA VAL A 384 -9.75 19.59 -2.34
C VAL A 384 -11.05 19.88 -1.62
N GLU A 385 -11.70 18.86 -1.09
CA GLU A 385 -12.97 18.98 -0.38
C GLU A 385 -12.86 19.83 0.86
N THR A 386 -11.77 19.71 1.62
CA THR A 386 -11.56 20.45 2.87
C THR A 386 -10.87 21.78 2.68
N GLY A 387 -10.24 22.00 1.51
CA GLY A 387 -9.41 23.17 1.26
C GLY A 387 -8.18 23.21 2.18
N ARG A 388 -7.72 22.04 2.64
CA ARG A 388 -6.55 21.90 3.52
C ARG A 388 -5.42 21.19 2.78
N THR A 389 -4.20 21.67 2.99
CA THR A 389 -3.03 20.85 2.70
C THR A 389 -3.18 19.53 3.48
N THR A 390 -3.01 18.40 2.81
CA THR A 390 -3.15 17.08 3.40
C THR A 390 -1.87 16.30 3.22
N VAL A 391 -1.31 15.83 4.34
CA VAL A 391 -0.06 15.09 4.41
C VAL A 391 -0.38 13.60 4.57
N LEU A 392 -0.08 12.80 3.54
CA LEU A 392 -0.13 11.34 3.61
C LEU A 392 1.23 10.80 4.07
N ALA A 393 1.28 10.29 5.29
CA ALA A 393 2.41 9.57 5.85
C ALA A 393 2.10 8.07 5.80
N ALA A 394 2.51 7.41 4.71
CA ALA A 394 2.15 6.03 4.44
C ALA A 394 3.38 5.11 4.55
N ASN A 395 3.37 4.16 5.47
CA ASN A 395 4.33 3.05 5.43
C ASN A 395 4.13 2.24 4.15
N GLY A 396 5.19 1.84 3.45
CA GLY A 396 5.11 1.21 2.12
C GLY A 396 4.80 2.16 0.97
N GLY A 397 4.28 3.34 1.28
CA GLY A 397 4.01 4.41 0.33
C GLY A 397 2.77 4.20 -0.57
N PRO A 398 2.41 5.25 -1.32
CA PRO A 398 3.20 6.46 -1.52
C PRO A 398 2.90 7.50 -0.44
N SER A 399 3.93 8.10 0.13
CA SER A 399 3.76 9.28 0.98
C SER A 399 3.71 10.55 0.13
N ALA A 400 2.88 11.52 0.50
CA ALA A 400 2.68 12.72 -0.31
C ALA A 400 2.24 13.93 0.52
N ILE A 401 2.63 15.12 0.08
CA ILE A 401 2.10 16.39 0.57
C ILE A 401 1.23 16.96 -0.55
N ILE A 402 -0.08 17.00 -0.32
CA ILE A 402 -1.08 17.38 -1.31
C ILE A 402 -1.65 18.76 -0.94
N GLY A 403 -1.56 19.70 -1.86
CA GLY A 403 -2.13 21.04 -1.71
C GLY A 403 -3.65 21.05 -1.68
N PRO A 404 -4.27 22.15 -1.24
CA PRO A 404 -5.73 22.30 -1.18
C PRO A 404 -6.42 22.32 -2.55
N ASP A 405 -5.65 22.49 -3.64
CA ASP A 405 -6.10 22.36 -5.03
C ASP A 405 -5.96 20.93 -5.57
N GLY A 406 -5.50 20.00 -4.73
CA GLY A 406 -5.24 18.63 -5.09
C GLY A 406 -3.92 18.42 -5.80
N THR A 407 -3.04 19.41 -5.94
CA THR A 407 -1.70 19.20 -6.54
C THR A 407 -0.77 18.48 -5.56
N THR A 408 0.06 17.56 -6.04
CA THR A 408 1.10 16.94 -5.20
C THR A 408 2.32 17.85 -5.18
N ARG A 409 2.61 18.47 -4.03
CA ARG A 409 3.73 19.41 -3.84
C ARG A 409 5.06 18.68 -3.62
N ALA A 410 5.02 17.57 -2.89
CA ALA A 410 6.15 16.68 -2.67
C ALA A 410 5.64 15.24 -2.45
N GLY A 411 6.45 14.24 -2.75
CA GLY A 411 6.03 12.85 -2.61
C GLY A 411 7.19 11.85 -2.64
N LEU A 412 6.91 10.67 -2.11
CA LEU A 412 7.73 9.48 -2.27
C LEU A 412 6.92 8.44 -3.02
N GLU A 413 7.64 7.72 -3.86
CA GLU A 413 7.12 6.56 -4.57
C GLU A 413 6.87 5.39 -3.61
N ARG A 414 5.99 4.46 -4.00
CA ARG A 414 5.76 3.22 -3.23
C ARG A 414 7.00 2.35 -3.18
N PHE A 415 7.13 1.53 -2.14
CA PHE A 415 8.19 0.53 -1.97
C PHE A 415 9.57 1.15 -1.90
N HIS A 416 9.67 2.26 -1.17
CA HIS A 416 10.90 3.00 -1.00
C HIS A 416 11.01 3.54 0.42
N SER A 417 12.12 3.26 1.10
CA SER A 417 12.38 3.81 2.43
C SER A 417 12.99 5.21 2.32
N GLY A 418 12.36 6.22 2.91
CA GLY A 418 12.82 7.60 2.82
C GLY A 418 12.00 8.59 3.64
N HIS A 419 12.30 9.87 3.46
CA HIS A 419 11.55 10.96 4.10
C HIS A 419 11.37 12.14 3.15
N ILE A 420 10.32 12.93 3.41
CA ILE A 420 10.03 14.19 2.72
C ILE A 420 10.16 15.30 3.76
N ILE A 421 10.77 16.43 3.39
CA ILE A 421 10.67 17.68 4.15
C ILE A 421 10.05 18.70 3.23
N ALA A 422 8.92 19.30 3.62
CA ALA A 422 8.36 20.41 2.86
C ALA A 422 7.60 21.39 3.75
N ALA A 423 7.45 22.61 3.24
CA ALA A 423 6.62 23.62 3.84
C ALA A 423 5.13 23.29 3.66
N VAL A 424 4.38 23.37 4.76
CA VAL A 424 2.92 23.26 4.80
C VAL A 424 2.37 24.61 5.20
N GLU A 425 1.35 25.06 4.46
CA GLU A 425 0.62 26.29 4.74
C GLU A 425 -0.68 25.94 5.48
N PRO A 426 -0.79 26.24 6.79
CA PRO A 426 -2.01 25.99 7.52
C PRO A 426 -3.11 26.98 7.07
N ARG A 427 -4.31 26.47 6.84
CA ARG A 427 -5.51 27.22 6.46
C ARG A 427 -6.63 26.92 7.45
N THR A 428 -7.46 27.90 7.79
CA THR A 428 -8.55 27.71 8.77
C THR A 428 -9.94 27.84 8.17
N GLU A 429 -10.04 28.38 6.96
CA GLU A 429 -11.32 28.53 6.30
C GLU A 429 -11.78 27.20 5.70
N PRO A 430 -13.04 26.80 5.98
CA PRO A 430 -13.64 25.65 5.32
C PRO A 430 -14.09 26.02 3.91
N THR A 431 -14.08 25.04 3.02
CA THR A 431 -14.75 25.16 1.71
C THR A 431 -16.28 25.21 1.89
N LEU A 432 -17.00 25.54 0.82
CA LEU A 432 -18.47 25.51 0.83
C LEU A 432 -18.99 24.09 1.13
N PHE A 433 -18.35 23.08 0.57
CA PHE A 433 -18.73 21.69 0.83
C PHE A 433 -18.54 21.33 2.30
N THR A 434 -17.39 21.64 2.88
CA THR A 434 -17.11 21.31 4.29
C THR A 434 -18.11 22.00 5.21
N ARG A 435 -18.32 23.30 5.01
CA ARG A 435 -19.25 24.11 5.81
C ARG A 435 -20.70 23.62 5.75
N HIS A 436 -21.13 23.07 4.61
CA HIS A 436 -22.51 22.63 4.38
C HIS A 436 -22.61 21.15 4.00
N ARG A 437 -21.73 20.30 4.56
CA ARG A 437 -21.63 18.89 4.19
C ARG A 437 -22.95 18.14 4.36
N LEU A 438 -23.62 18.30 5.50
CA LEU A 438 -24.91 17.64 5.77
C LEU A 438 -26.01 18.07 4.77
N PRO A 439 -26.25 19.37 4.52
CA PRO A 439 -27.15 19.81 3.45
C PRO A 439 -26.84 19.22 2.07
N TRP A 440 -25.57 19.16 1.66
CA TRP A 440 -25.17 18.56 0.39
C TRP A 440 -25.53 17.08 0.31
N HIS A 441 -25.18 16.30 1.34
CA HIS A 441 -25.54 14.89 1.43
C HIS A 441 -27.06 14.69 1.36
N ALA A 442 -27.84 15.47 2.10
CA ALA A 442 -29.30 15.41 2.07
C ALA A 442 -29.85 15.70 0.67
N LEU A 443 -29.33 16.72 -0.01
CA LEU A 443 -29.72 17.06 -1.38
C LEU A 443 -29.47 15.89 -2.34
N PHE A 444 -28.29 15.27 -2.30
CA PHE A 444 -27.95 14.16 -3.18
C PHE A 444 -28.78 12.90 -2.89
N TRP A 445 -29.05 12.59 -1.61
CA TRP A 445 -29.96 11.51 -1.23
C TRP A 445 -31.38 11.73 -1.77
N LEU A 446 -31.95 12.91 -1.55
CA LEU A 446 -33.30 13.25 -2.02
C LEU A 446 -33.39 13.19 -3.55
N ALA A 447 -32.40 13.73 -4.25
CA ALA A 447 -32.35 13.69 -5.71
C ALA A 447 -32.22 12.25 -6.23
N GLY A 448 -31.38 11.42 -5.62
CA GLY A 448 -31.24 9.99 -5.95
C GLY A 448 -32.52 9.20 -5.70
N MET A 449 -33.22 9.44 -4.58
CA MET A 449 -34.50 8.82 -4.28
C MET A 449 -35.58 9.21 -5.28
N ALA A 450 -35.65 10.48 -5.68
CA ALA A 450 -36.57 10.93 -6.72
C ALA A 450 -36.34 10.21 -8.06
N SER A 451 -35.07 9.93 -8.40
CA SER A 451 -34.71 9.15 -9.59
C SER A 451 -35.21 7.71 -9.52
N ILE A 452 -35.04 7.04 -8.38
CA ILE A 452 -35.56 5.67 -8.16
C ILE A 452 -37.09 5.67 -8.27
N LEU A 453 -37.77 6.54 -7.54
CA LEU A 453 -39.24 6.63 -7.53
C LEU A 453 -39.79 6.86 -8.94
N THR A 454 -39.18 7.77 -9.70
CA THR A 454 -39.58 8.03 -11.09
C THR A 454 -39.36 6.80 -11.98
N ALA A 455 -38.25 6.07 -11.79
CA ALA A 455 -37.97 4.86 -12.54
C ALA A 455 -38.97 3.73 -12.23
N LEU A 456 -39.42 3.61 -10.98
CA LEU A 456 -40.43 2.64 -10.55
C LEU A 456 -41.82 2.98 -11.13
N VAL A 457 -42.25 4.24 -11.05
CA VAL A 457 -43.52 4.70 -11.64
C VAL A 457 -43.54 4.44 -13.15
N ARG A 458 -42.44 4.71 -13.86
CA ARG A 458 -42.32 4.40 -15.30
C ARG A 458 -42.33 2.90 -15.60
N ALA A 459 -41.83 2.06 -14.69
CA ALA A 459 -41.86 0.62 -14.84
C ALA A 459 -43.29 0.06 -14.74
N GLN A 460 -44.11 0.59 -13.83
CA GLN A 460 -45.51 0.17 -13.66
C GLN A 460 -46.39 0.52 -14.87
N ARG A 461 -46.10 1.62 -15.56
CA ARG A 461 -46.83 2.06 -16.77
C ARG A 461 -46.50 1.24 -18.03
N ARG A 462 -45.42 0.46 -18.04
CA ARG A 462 -45.00 -0.41 -19.15
C ARG A 462 -45.26 -1.88 -18.80
N LYS A 463 -46.54 -2.30 -18.74
CA LYS A 463 -46.89 -3.73 -18.73
C LYS A 463 -46.78 -4.30 -20.15
N GLY A 464 -45.63 -4.92 -20.44
CA GLY A 464 -45.37 -5.64 -21.70
C GLY A 464 -43.88 -5.87 -21.89
N GLY A 465 -43.34 -7.01 -21.42
CA GLY A 465 -41.91 -7.29 -21.52
C GLY A 465 -41.56 -8.78 -21.54
N ARG A 466 -41.21 -9.27 -22.74
CA ARG A 466 -40.65 -10.60 -23.07
C ARG A 466 -39.62 -11.12 -22.04
N ARG A 467 -39.68 -12.43 -21.75
CA ARG A 467 -38.69 -13.19 -20.95
C ARG A 467 -37.34 -13.22 -21.67
N VAL A 468 -36.24 -13.04 -20.93
CA VAL A 468 -34.86 -13.24 -21.42
C VAL A 468 -34.52 -14.72 -21.22
N SER A 469 -33.91 -15.37 -22.21
CA SER A 469 -33.50 -16.78 -22.09
C SER A 469 -32.31 -16.92 -21.13
N ALA A 470 -32.28 -18.00 -20.34
CA ALA A 470 -31.21 -18.31 -19.38
C ALA A 470 -29.81 -18.31 -20.01
N ALA A 471 -29.71 -18.64 -21.31
CA ALA A 471 -28.47 -18.60 -22.08
C ALA A 471 -27.80 -17.22 -22.14
N ARG A 472 -28.57 -16.11 -22.18
CA ARG A 472 -28.01 -14.74 -22.17
C ARG A 472 -27.50 -14.31 -20.78
N ALA A 473 -28.11 -14.83 -19.72
CA ALA A 473 -27.64 -14.61 -18.36
C ALA A 473 -26.32 -15.35 -18.11
N ALA A 474 -26.23 -16.62 -18.55
CA ALA A 474 -25.00 -17.41 -18.49
C ALA A 474 -23.84 -16.78 -19.30
N GLY A 475 -24.11 -16.29 -20.52
CA GLY A 475 -23.12 -15.57 -21.32
C GLY A 475 -22.61 -14.27 -20.71
N THR A 476 -23.40 -13.64 -19.83
CA THR A 476 -22.99 -12.43 -19.10
C THR A 476 -22.13 -12.78 -17.88
N LEU A 477 -22.42 -13.89 -17.20
CA LEU A 477 -21.56 -14.42 -16.15
C LEU A 477 -20.17 -14.80 -16.70
N LEU A 478 -20.14 -15.39 -17.91
CA LEU A 478 -18.89 -15.71 -18.62
C LEU A 478 -18.10 -14.46 -19.05
N LEU A 479 -18.76 -13.34 -19.37
CA LEU A 479 -18.11 -12.05 -19.62
C LEU A 479 -17.65 -11.35 -18.33
N ALA A 480 -18.28 -11.62 -17.18
CA ALA A 480 -17.78 -11.16 -15.89
C ALA A 480 -16.46 -11.88 -15.53
N LEU A 481 -16.27 -13.14 -15.96
CA LEU A 481 -14.97 -13.83 -15.89
C LEU A 481 -13.88 -13.17 -16.76
N ALA A 482 -14.22 -12.23 -17.66
CA ALA A 482 -13.24 -11.40 -18.35
C ALA A 482 -12.57 -10.36 -17.44
N SER A 483 -12.95 -10.25 -16.16
CA SER A 483 -12.14 -9.54 -15.16
C SER A 483 -10.88 -10.31 -14.77
N LEU A 484 -10.84 -11.64 -14.98
CA LEU A 484 -9.72 -12.47 -14.56
C LEU A 484 -8.40 -12.06 -15.24
N PRO A 485 -8.35 -11.85 -16.58
CA PRO A 485 -7.15 -11.34 -17.23
C PRO A 485 -6.73 -9.95 -16.75
N LEU A 486 -7.68 -9.06 -16.43
CA LEU A 486 -7.38 -7.72 -15.91
C LEU A 486 -6.79 -7.81 -14.49
N CYS A 487 -7.39 -8.62 -13.61
CA CYS A 487 -6.86 -8.89 -12.28
C CYS A 487 -5.47 -9.55 -12.34
N LEU A 488 -5.27 -10.49 -13.28
CA LEU A 488 -3.99 -11.16 -13.48
C LEU A 488 -2.93 -10.19 -14.03
N ALA A 489 -3.30 -9.32 -14.98
CA ALA A 489 -2.40 -8.29 -15.52
C ALA A 489 -2.03 -7.25 -14.45
N GLN A 490 -3.02 -6.77 -13.70
CA GLN A 490 -2.82 -5.90 -12.55
C GLN A 490 -1.88 -6.56 -11.54
N SER A 491 -2.13 -7.81 -11.15
CA SER A 491 -1.29 -8.58 -10.22
C SER A 491 0.12 -8.79 -10.75
N ALA A 492 0.28 -9.11 -12.04
CA ALA A 492 1.58 -9.32 -12.67
C ALA A 492 2.41 -8.03 -12.73
N TRP A 493 1.81 -6.93 -13.16
CA TRP A 493 2.47 -5.61 -13.18
C TRP A 493 2.84 -5.17 -11.77
N SER A 494 1.86 -5.19 -10.87
CA SER A 494 2.03 -4.92 -9.44
C SER A 494 3.20 -5.70 -8.84
N ARG A 495 3.30 -7.01 -9.15
CA ARG A 495 4.39 -7.87 -8.69
C ARG A 495 5.72 -7.48 -9.33
N GLN A 496 5.76 -7.16 -10.61
CA GLN A 496 6.97 -6.68 -11.27
C GLN A 496 7.46 -5.35 -10.69
N GLU A 497 6.57 -4.39 -10.43
CA GLU A 497 6.90 -3.12 -9.78
C GLU A 497 7.41 -3.35 -8.34
N TYR A 498 6.70 -4.16 -7.56
CA TYR A 498 7.10 -4.53 -6.20
C TYR A 498 8.49 -5.19 -6.20
N LEU A 499 8.72 -6.16 -7.08
CA LEU A 499 10.01 -6.83 -7.21
C LEU A 499 11.08 -5.83 -7.69
N ALA A 500 10.83 -5.02 -8.71
CA ALA A 500 11.80 -4.06 -9.22
C ALA A 500 12.22 -2.98 -8.19
N ARG A 501 11.36 -2.66 -7.21
CA ARG A 501 11.61 -1.61 -6.22
C ARG A 501 12.08 -2.12 -4.85
N HIS A 502 11.58 -3.26 -4.38
CA HIS A 502 12.14 -3.95 -3.19
C HIS A 502 13.44 -4.70 -3.51
N LEU A 503 13.78 -4.84 -4.79
CA LEU A 503 15.13 -5.18 -5.23
C LEU A 503 15.87 -3.85 -5.48
N ALA A 504 16.29 -3.17 -4.42
CA ALA A 504 17.28 -2.11 -4.59
C ALA A 504 18.53 -2.72 -5.27
N PRO A 505 19.37 -1.94 -5.98
CA PRO A 505 20.56 -2.47 -6.66
C PRO A 505 21.55 -3.19 -5.73
N GLY A 506 21.44 -3.00 -4.41
CA GLY A 506 22.16 -3.77 -3.37
C GLY A 506 21.52 -5.11 -2.99
N ASP A 507 20.22 -5.30 -3.19
CA ASP A 507 19.50 -6.57 -3.02
C ASP A 507 19.66 -7.51 -4.24
N ARG A 508 20.40 -7.07 -5.27
CA ARG A 508 21.02 -7.99 -6.24
C ARG A 508 21.91 -9.04 -5.56
N GLN A 509 22.30 -8.85 -4.30
CA GLN A 509 23.07 -9.82 -3.52
C GLN A 509 22.35 -11.16 -3.23
N LEU A 510 21.04 -11.30 -3.51
CA LEU A 510 20.33 -12.58 -3.40
C LEU A 510 19.44 -12.93 -4.61
N ALA A 511 19.23 -12.01 -5.57
CA ALA A 511 18.47 -12.27 -6.80
C ALA A 511 19.35 -12.64 -8.01
N ASP A 512 20.68 -12.47 -7.92
CA ASP A 512 21.64 -13.00 -8.90
C ASP A 512 21.97 -14.50 -8.68
N PHE A 513 21.07 -15.25 -8.04
CA PHE A 513 21.03 -16.71 -8.25
C PHE A 513 20.37 -16.98 -9.60
N VAL A 514 21.12 -16.76 -10.67
CA VAL A 514 20.76 -17.21 -12.01
C VAL A 514 20.63 -18.74 -11.98
N PRO A 515 19.48 -19.34 -12.31
CA PRO A 515 19.32 -20.80 -12.40
C PRO A 515 19.95 -21.40 -13.66
N GLU A 516 20.80 -20.67 -14.37
CA GLU A 516 21.46 -21.11 -15.59
C GLU A 516 22.96 -21.01 -15.40
N LEU A 517 23.52 -22.11 -14.92
CA LEU A 517 24.82 -22.72 -15.26
C LEU A 517 24.88 -24.04 -14.45
N ALA A 518 24.12 -25.05 -14.88
CA ALA A 518 24.31 -26.45 -14.45
C ALA A 518 25.57 -27.03 -15.12
N PRO A 519 26.16 -28.20 -14.72
CA PRO A 519 25.69 -29.21 -13.77
C PRO A 519 26.77 -29.74 -12.78
N GLU A 520 26.37 -30.04 -11.55
CA GLU A 520 26.87 -31.15 -10.73
C GLU A 520 25.85 -31.33 -9.60
N GLN A 521 24.74 -31.99 -9.91
CA GLN A 521 23.70 -32.29 -8.93
C GLN A 521 24.19 -33.43 -8.03
N ASN A 522 24.94 -33.08 -6.99
CA ASN A 522 24.99 -33.92 -5.81
C ASN A 522 23.84 -33.47 -4.89
N ASP A 523 22.78 -34.28 -4.84
CA ASP A 523 21.64 -34.06 -3.96
C ASP A 523 22.06 -34.35 -2.51
N TYR A 524 22.33 -33.29 -1.77
CA TYR A 524 22.65 -33.31 -0.34
C TYR A 524 21.45 -32.88 0.51
N SER A 525 20.22 -33.07 0.04
CA SER A 525 19.00 -32.76 0.80
C SER A 525 18.95 -33.46 2.16
N HIS A 526 19.58 -34.62 2.30
CA HIS A 526 19.72 -35.35 3.56
C HIS A 526 20.62 -34.65 4.59
N LEU A 527 21.43 -33.65 4.18
CA LEU A 527 22.23 -32.78 5.05
C LEU A 527 21.55 -31.44 5.34
N ARG A 528 20.30 -31.24 4.90
CA ARG A 528 19.59 -29.98 5.01
C ARG A 528 19.32 -29.59 6.47
N ALA A 529 19.51 -28.31 6.79
CA ALA A 529 19.21 -27.72 8.09
C ALA A 529 17.85 -27.01 8.10
N GLY A 530 17.14 -27.09 9.24
CA GLY A 530 15.84 -26.43 9.42
C GLY A 530 15.95 -24.96 9.82
N ASP A 531 17.11 -24.56 10.36
CA ASP A 531 17.42 -23.22 10.85
C ASP A 531 18.94 -22.96 10.77
N PRO A 532 19.40 -21.71 10.91
CA PRO A 532 20.82 -21.35 10.87
C PRO A 532 21.68 -22.02 11.96
N ASP A 533 21.13 -22.25 13.16
CA ASP A 533 21.85 -22.88 14.27
C ASP A 533 22.22 -24.34 13.95
N ALA A 534 21.37 -25.03 13.18
CA ALA A 534 21.61 -26.38 12.69
C ALA A 534 22.45 -26.44 11.40
N ALA A 535 22.76 -25.30 10.76
CA ALA A 535 23.49 -25.27 9.49
C ALA A 535 24.95 -25.73 9.64
N PHE A 536 25.61 -25.42 10.76
CA PHE A 536 26.99 -25.83 11.03
C PHE A 536 27.18 -27.35 10.90
N ALA A 537 26.30 -28.15 11.52
CA ALA A 537 26.40 -29.61 11.48
C ALA A 537 26.22 -30.15 10.06
N GLY A 538 25.36 -29.54 9.24
CA GLY A 538 25.16 -29.91 7.84
C GLY A 538 26.37 -29.56 6.97
N ALA A 539 26.95 -28.36 7.16
CA ALA A 539 28.13 -27.92 6.42
C ALA A 539 29.38 -28.73 6.80
N LEU A 540 29.57 -29.04 8.08
CA LEU A 540 30.68 -29.87 8.55
C LEU A 540 30.54 -31.33 8.08
N ALA A 541 29.33 -31.91 8.16
CA ALA A 541 29.08 -33.26 7.62
C ALA A 541 29.40 -33.34 6.12
N TYR A 542 29.07 -32.29 5.36
CA TYR A 542 29.42 -32.17 3.95
C TYR A 542 30.95 -32.16 3.73
N LEU A 543 31.71 -31.35 4.49
CA LEU A 543 33.17 -31.32 4.39
C LEU A 543 33.82 -32.65 4.81
N LEU A 544 33.39 -33.26 5.91
CA LEU A 544 33.92 -34.55 6.38
C LEU A 544 33.71 -35.66 5.35
N ARG A 545 32.57 -35.65 4.64
CA ARG A 545 32.31 -36.56 3.51
C ARG A 545 33.27 -36.35 2.35
N SER A 546 33.65 -35.12 2.05
CA SER A 546 34.67 -34.84 1.02
C SER A 546 36.05 -35.40 1.38
N HIS A 547 36.29 -35.69 2.67
CA HIS A 547 37.49 -36.33 3.19
C HIS A 547 37.34 -37.85 3.46
N GLY A 548 36.29 -38.48 2.92
CA GLY A 548 36.08 -39.94 3.04
C GLY A 548 35.42 -40.40 4.34
N LEU A 549 34.93 -39.48 5.18
CA LEU A 549 34.20 -39.80 6.40
C LEU A 549 32.69 -39.68 6.15
N PRO A 550 31.91 -40.78 6.13
CA PRO A 550 30.50 -40.78 5.73
C PRO A 550 29.54 -40.23 6.82
N GLU A 551 29.86 -39.08 7.40
CA GLU A 551 29.15 -38.47 8.53
C GLU A 551 27.78 -37.92 8.13
N THR A 552 26.76 -38.11 8.98
CA THR A 552 25.45 -37.46 8.82
C THR A 552 25.38 -36.23 9.71
N ARG A 553 24.48 -35.30 9.39
CA ARG A 553 24.20 -34.14 10.24
C ARG A 553 23.94 -34.56 11.70
N ASP A 554 23.11 -35.59 11.90
CA ASP A 554 22.77 -36.07 13.24
C ASP A 554 23.93 -36.81 13.94
N SER A 555 24.87 -37.40 13.17
CA SER A 555 26.11 -37.96 13.74
C SER A 555 27.04 -36.85 14.22
N VAL A 556 27.23 -35.79 13.41
CA VAL A 556 28.02 -34.61 13.78
C VAL A 556 27.43 -33.92 15.01
N THR A 557 26.12 -33.70 15.05
CA THR A 557 25.44 -33.06 16.19
C THR A 557 25.57 -33.86 17.50
N ARG A 558 25.67 -35.20 17.42
CA ARG A 558 25.88 -36.04 18.62
C ARG A 558 27.32 -36.06 19.09
N ARG A 559 28.28 -35.98 18.17
CA ARG A 559 29.72 -36.05 18.45
C ARG A 559 30.30 -34.71 18.90
N ILE A 560 29.77 -33.61 18.38
CA ILE A 560 30.23 -32.25 18.68
C ILE A 560 29.20 -31.56 19.56
N ARG A 561 29.61 -31.15 20.77
CA ARG A 561 28.80 -30.22 21.56
C ARG A 561 28.80 -28.85 20.88
N LEU A 562 27.67 -28.51 20.26
CA LEU A 562 27.43 -27.17 19.75
C LEU A 562 26.90 -26.31 20.90
N LEU A 563 27.70 -25.34 21.34
CA LEU A 563 27.25 -24.32 22.28
C LEU A 563 26.35 -23.34 21.52
N SER A 564 25.04 -23.33 21.81
CA SER A 564 24.11 -22.34 21.27
C SER A 564 23.26 -21.73 22.38
N ARG A 565 23.09 -20.40 22.30
CA ARG A 565 21.83 -19.65 22.53
C ARG A 565 21.97 -18.14 22.41
N THR A 566 23.20 -17.61 22.38
CA THR A 566 23.50 -16.17 22.38
C THR A 566 24.92 -15.91 21.86
N GLY A 567 25.09 -15.45 20.61
CA GLY A 567 26.38 -14.91 20.12
C GLY A 567 27.49 -15.94 19.83
N THR A 568 28.00 -15.92 18.59
CA THR A 568 29.14 -16.69 18.04
C THR A 568 29.10 -18.20 18.27
N VAL A 569 28.65 -18.94 17.25
CA VAL A 569 28.83 -20.39 17.17
C VAL A 569 30.31 -20.66 16.88
N ASP A 570 31.15 -20.62 17.91
CA ASP A 570 32.48 -21.18 17.79
C ASP A 570 32.36 -22.68 18.10
N PRO A 571 32.70 -23.56 17.14
CA PRO A 571 32.67 -24.99 17.41
C PRO A 571 33.66 -25.32 18.52
N ASP A 572 33.32 -26.32 19.34
CA ASP A 572 34.27 -26.90 20.28
C ASP A 572 35.40 -27.58 19.49
N ILE A 573 36.46 -26.81 19.23
CA ILE A 573 37.64 -27.18 18.44
C ILE A 573 38.33 -28.41 19.04
N GLU A 574 38.43 -28.48 20.37
CA GLU A 574 39.07 -29.62 21.05
C GLU A 574 38.27 -30.90 20.81
N THR A 575 36.94 -30.83 20.93
CA THR A 575 36.06 -31.96 20.64
C THR A 575 36.08 -32.35 19.16
N LEU A 576 36.14 -31.38 18.24
CA LEU A 576 36.22 -31.65 16.80
C LEU A 576 37.54 -32.37 16.46
N ASN A 577 38.66 -31.86 16.97
CA ASN A 577 39.99 -32.44 16.76
C ASN A 577 40.09 -33.85 17.34
N ALA A 578 39.58 -34.06 18.56
CA ALA A 578 39.56 -35.37 19.22
C ALA A 578 38.64 -36.37 18.51
N SER A 579 37.49 -35.93 17.99
CA SER A 579 36.49 -36.82 17.37
C SER A 579 36.87 -37.31 15.98
N TYR A 580 37.63 -36.51 15.23
CA TYR A 580 37.91 -36.79 13.82
C TYR A 580 39.40 -36.83 13.47
N GLY A 581 40.29 -36.53 14.42
CA GLY A 581 41.74 -36.56 14.21
C GLY A 581 42.26 -35.47 13.29
N PHE A 582 41.51 -34.38 13.11
CA PHE A 582 41.95 -33.19 12.38
C PHE A 582 42.55 -32.16 13.35
N GLY A 583 43.51 -31.36 12.90
CA GLY A 583 43.77 -30.03 13.46
C GLY A 583 42.78 -29.02 12.87
N THR A 584 42.57 -27.90 13.53
CA THR A 584 41.70 -26.83 13.03
C THR A 584 42.35 -25.47 13.19
N MET A 585 42.02 -24.56 12.27
CA MET A 585 42.51 -23.19 12.30
C MET A 585 41.36 -22.24 11.99
N ILE A 586 41.12 -21.27 12.89
CA ILE A 586 40.19 -20.17 12.64
C ILE A 586 40.99 -19.00 12.09
N VAL A 587 40.50 -18.42 10.99
CA VAL A 587 41.10 -17.23 10.37
C VAL A 587 40.06 -16.14 10.25
N ASP A 588 40.41 -14.95 10.75
CA ASP A 588 39.60 -13.75 10.66
C ASP A 588 39.88 -12.94 9.39
N ARG A 589 38.91 -12.10 9.00
CA ARG A 589 38.91 -11.28 7.77
C ARG A 589 40.16 -10.42 7.61
N GLU A 590 40.67 -9.88 8.71
CA GLU A 590 41.81 -8.96 8.73
C GLU A 590 43.15 -9.70 8.54
N ALA A 591 43.19 -11.00 8.80
CA ALA A 591 44.36 -11.86 8.62
C ALA A 591 44.48 -12.46 7.21
N LEU A 592 43.60 -12.05 6.27
CA LEU A 592 43.53 -12.61 4.92
C LEU A 592 44.17 -11.76 3.78
N PRO A 593 45.46 -11.34 3.83
CA PRO A 593 46.16 -10.89 2.63
C PRO A 593 47.10 -11.95 2.05
N ARG A 594 46.82 -12.37 0.81
CA ARG A 594 47.71 -13.06 -0.17
C ARG A 594 48.00 -14.55 -0.03
N ALA A 595 47.23 -15.32 0.73
CA ALA A 595 47.20 -16.78 0.56
C ALA A 595 45.85 -17.16 -0.06
N THR A 596 45.87 -17.83 -1.21
CA THR A 596 44.70 -18.40 -1.85
C THR A 596 44.21 -19.60 -1.02
N PRO A 597 43.04 -19.62 -0.37
CA PRO A 597 42.50 -20.91 0.10
C PRO A 597 42.03 -21.77 -1.08
N ALA A 598 42.94 -22.47 -1.74
CA ALA A 598 42.62 -23.69 -2.48
C ALA A 598 42.21 -24.84 -1.52
N ARG A 599 41.55 -24.52 -0.40
CA ARG A 599 41.29 -25.42 0.72
C ARG A 599 39.81 -25.33 1.12
N PRO A 600 39.10 -26.46 1.22
CA PRO A 600 37.74 -26.47 1.73
C PRO A 600 37.67 -25.88 3.14
N ALA A 601 36.66 -25.04 3.40
CA ALA A 601 36.52 -24.34 4.66
C ALA A 601 35.05 -24.12 5.02
N LEU A 602 34.77 -23.96 6.31
CA LEU A 602 33.46 -23.47 6.76
C LEU A 602 33.51 -21.95 6.86
N ALA A 603 32.53 -21.29 6.26
CA ALA A 603 32.39 -19.84 6.29
C ALA A 603 31.07 -19.44 6.94
N GLU A 604 31.12 -18.46 7.83
CA GLU A 604 29.91 -17.89 8.43
C GLU A 604 29.46 -16.66 7.63
N LEU A 605 28.19 -16.65 7.20
CA LEU A 605 27.61 -15.52 6.49
C LEU A 605 26.99 -14.51 7.47
N HIS A 606 26.79 -13.26 7.05
CA HIS A 606 26.08 -12.25 7.84
C HIS A 606 24.63 -12.63 8.17
N SER A 607 24.06 -13.58 7.41
CA SER A 607 22.75 -14.20 7.70
C SER A 607 22.76 -15.13 8.91
N GLY A 608 23.93 -15.47 9.46
CA GLY A 608 24.11 -16.49 10.49
C GLY A 608 24.18 -17.91 9.96
N GLU A 609 24.06 -18.13 8.64
CA GLU A 609 24.25 -19.45 8.03
C GLU A 609 25.74 -19.80 7.96
N THR A 610 26.11 -20.99 8.46
CA THR A 610 27.40 -21.61 8.12
C THR A 610 27.28 -22.38 6.81
N VAL A 611 28.13 -22.04 5.85
CA VAL A 611 28.26 -22.73 4.56
C VAL A 611 29.60 -23.44 4.44
N ALA A 612 29.65 -24.49 3.63
CA ALA A 612 30.92 -25.16 3.31
C ALA A 612 31.43 -24.67 1.96
N VAL A 613 32.53 -23.93 1.95
CA VAL A 613 33.22 -23.49 0.75
C VAL A 613 34.08 -24.64 0.25
N ARG A 614 33.80 -25.13 -0.96
CA ARG A 614 34.52 -26.24 -1.61
C ARG A 614 35.73 -25.75 -2.39
N ALA A 615 35.54 -24.68 -3.15
CA ALA A 615 36.57 -24.08 -3.98
C ALA A 615 36.21 -22.61 -4.25
N TYR A 616 37.21 -21.77 -4.52
CA TYR A 616 36.96 -20.43 -5.02
C TYR A 616 38.12 -19.95 -5.89
N ASP A 617 37.83 -19.06 -6.83
CA ASP A 617 38.77 -18.35 -7.68
C ASP A 617 38.43 -16.84 -7.71
N ALA A 618 39.06 -16.05 -8.58
CA ALA A 618 38.81 -14.62 -8.66
C ALA A 618 37.38 -14.27 -9.13
N GLU A 619 36.70 -15.19 -9.82
CA GLU A 619 35.40 -14.98 -10.45
C GLU A 619 34.26 -15.63 -9.66
N ARG A 620 34.49 -16.81 -9.07
CA ARG A 620 33.46 -17.64 -8.43
C ARG A 620 33.91 -18.40 -7.17
N VAL A 621 32.93 -18.73 -6.34
CA VAL A 621 32.98 -19.56 -5.13
C VAL A 621 31.98 -20.69 -5.28
N LEU A 622 32.45 -21.93 -5.16
CA LEU A 622 31.60 -23.12 -5.04
C LEU A 622 31.39 -23.42 -3.56
N LEU A 623 30.14 -23.46 -3.13
CA LEU A 623 29.79 -23.73 -1.74
C LEU A 623 28.57 -24.63 -1.60
N PHE A 624 28.48 -25.35 -0.49
CA PHE A 624 27.28 -26.06 -0.06
C PHE A 624 26.49 -25.23 0.96
N SER A 625 25.20 -25.03 0.72
CA SER A 625 24.26 -24.37 1.64
C SER A 625 23.40 -25.42 2.35
N PRO A 626 23.60 -25.64 3.66
CA PRO A 626 22.77 -26.55 4.44
C PRO A 626 21.31 -26.11 4.51
N LEU A 627 20.99 -24.82 4.52
CA LEU A 627 19.59 -24.36 4.53
C LEU A 627 18.85 -24.75 3.25
N ARG A 628 19.57 -24.75 2.12
CA ARG A 628 19.03 -25.11 0.81
C ARG A 628 19.21 -26.59 0.47
N GLY A 629 20.07 -27.32 1.18
CA GLY A 629 20.36 -28.73 0.95
C GLY A 629 21.02 -29.00 -0.41
N ARG A 630 21.75 -28.02 -0.96
CA ARG A 630 22.40 -28.14 -2.28
C ARG A 630 23.67 -27.29 -2.40
N GLU A 631 24.51 -27.65 -3.36
CA GLU A 631 25.65 -26.84 -3.78
C GLU A 631 25.20 -25.64 -4.64
N LEU A 632 26.01 -24.57 -4.60
CA LEU A 632 25.81 -23.30 -5.26
C LEU A 632 27.14 -22.78 -5.80
N ALA A 633 27.11 -22.14 -6.97
CA ALA A 633 28.21 -21.34 -7.49
C ALA A 633 27.84 -19.85 -7.38
N ILE A 634 28.70 -19.05 -6.76
CA ILE A 634 28.43 -17.63 -6.44
C ILE A 634 29.62 -16.79 -6.88
N ARG A 635 29.43 -15.54 -7.31
CA ARG A 635 30.56 -14.66 -7.64
C ARG A 635 31.41 -14.34 -6.41
N THR A 636 32.74 -14.34 -6.56
CA THR A 636 33.67 -14.10 -5.46
C THR A 636 33.46 -12.78 -4.72
N PRO A 637 33.25 -11.62 -5.39
CA PRO A 637 32.94 -10.38 -4.68
C PRO A 637 31.66 -10.46 -3.84
N ALA A 638 30.62 -11.12 -4.35
CA ALA A 638 29.35 -11.27 -3.65
C ALA A 638 29.48 -12.17 -2.41
N PHE A 639 30.29 -13.23 -2.49
CA PHE A 639 30.61 -14.05 -1.33
C PHE A 639 31.40 -13.27 -0.28
N LEU A 640 32.41 -12.49 -0.68
CA LEU A 640 33.24 -11.70 0.23
C LEU A 640 32.44 -10.61 0.97
N ASP A 641 31.44 -10.02 0.32
CA ASP A 641 30.50 -9.08 0.98
C ASP A 641 29.58 -9.79 1.98
N ALA A 642 29.12 -11.00 1.63
CA ALA A 642 28.22 -11.79 2.46
C ALA A 642 28.93 -12.51 3.61
N TRP A 643 30.25 -12.68 3.55
CA TRP A 643 31.04 -13.39 4.54
C TRP A 643 31.33 -12.53 5.78
N ARG A 644 31.00 -13.06 6.96
CA ARG A 644 31.17 -12.39 8.26
C ARG A 644 32.65 -12.24 8.65
N GLY A 645 33.54 -12.94 7.97
CA GLY A 645 34.98 -12.83 8.18
C GLY A 645 35.61 -13.98 8.96
N LYS A 646 34.83 -14.95 9.43
CA LYS A 646 35.36 -16.15 10.10
C LYS A 646 35.42 -17.34 9.15
N LEU A 647 36.59 -17.95 9.00
CA LEU A 647 36.78 -19.24 8.32
C LEU A 647 37.31 -20.28 9.30
N LEU A 648 36.76 -21.49 9.26
CA LEU A 648 37.34 -22.66 9.92
C LEU A 648 37.92 -23.60 8.86
N PHE A 649 39.22 -23.87 8.95
CA PHE A 649 39.90 -24.88 8.14
C PHE A 649 40.04 -26.20 8.91
N LEU A 650 39.79 -27.32 8.24
CA LEU A 650 40.15 -28.65 8.71
C LEU A 650 41.55 -29.00 8.19
N VAL A 651 42.47 -29.32 9.09
CA VAL A 651 43.88 -29.66 8.81
C VAL A 651 44.07 -31.14 9.14
N THR A 652 44.58 -31.95 8.23
CA THR A 652 44.78 -33.39 8.50
C THR A 652 46.23 -33.67 8.90
N PRO A 653 46.52 -34.60 9.84
CA PRO A 653 47.89 -34.97 10.20
C PRO A 653 48.67 -35.64 9.05
N ALA A 654 47.97 -36.20 8.06
CA ALA A 654 48.57 -37.03 7.02
C ALA A 654 49.04 -36.27 5.76
N ARG A 655 48.82 -34.95 5.66
CA ARG A 655 49.46 -34.08 4.66
C ARG A 655 49.51 -32.63 5.16
N PRO A 656 50.69 -32.01 5.36
CA PRO A 656 50.76 -30.57 5.24
C PRO A 656 50.40 -30.25 3.79
N TRP A 657 49.34 -29.47 3.59
CA TRP A 657 48.96 -29.00 2.28
C TRP A 657 50.09 -28.11 1.76
N ASP A 658 50.87 -28.62 0.80
CA ASP A 658 52.06 -27.98 0.26
C ASP A 658 51.79 -26.51 -0.16
N GLY A 659 52.60 -25.60 0.38
CA GLY A 659 52.83 -24.26 -0.18
C GLY A 659 52.33 -23.06 0.63
N ALA A 660 52.99 -22.73 1.75
CA ALA A 660 53.44 -21.37 2.11
C ALA A 660 54.35 -21.44 3.36
N PRO A 661 55.44 -20.63 3.43
CA PRO A 661 56.50 -20.80 4.42
C PRO A 661 56.23 -20.10 5.75
N GLY A 662 56.70 -20.74 6.84
CA GLY A 662 57.22 -20.14 8.08
C GLY A 662 56.30 -19.24 8.88
#